data_AF-A0A5A8EH57-F1
#
_entry.id   AF-A0A5A8EH57-F1
#
_cell.length_a   1.000
_cell.length_b   1.000
_cell.length_c   1.000
_cell.angle_alpha   90.00
_cell.angle_beta   90.00
_cell.angle_gamma   90.00
#
_symmetry.space_group_name_H-M   'P 1'
#
loop_
_entity.id
_entity.type
_entity.pdbx_description
1 polymer ?
#
loop_
_entity_poly.entity_id
_entity_poly.type
_entity_poly.pdbx_seq_one_letter_code
_entity_poly.pdbx_strand_id
1 'polypeptide(L)'
;MRSLSVVLAAAGAAFAAAWATAAAAPAGRSAFRSPSSLAAAPYAPWAHHHWVWLSSDQSNQANVTAYVEEYAAHNITVGAVDIDSMWSTGVNNFVVDTTKFPDMKGLVDQMHAKSVRVILWATSMIDTDSPNYAEAAAKGYFVRNGLNESTPDPIKWWHGHGILLDYFNPEATAWWNSQLDLVLDIGVDGFKTDGTDPFIAEYIFPQSPYHEGVVTYRDYADAYYGSFFNYSRERNPEALIMSRPVDSFNLFDGVSAYLEFSPRYAVFSGWVGDQDPTFPGLVDALGNMLHSAWRGYVGFGSDIGGYRSGHGQLGRTGELLLRWAAVGAFCSLMENGGDKEHRPWKFDAPGSTLHVDAYRRLVAAHYELEQYLLTTGAQAFESNVSIMRPIMPMPADPFGIIQPDDYTTFDYMLGPDYFVSPVYKANATNATFTLPPNPAGWFSVFDRTATFPGNRTTVVQAPLGTIPAFGRRGALLPLHVSTPLLGNGDEASAGALTLLVHGPRCDGSAVSAELRAFDGPSALASYVCRPGADGSGATMDVQVSPLGRDVIVIVRDAQASAVEVRDGESTAACSLARGSSHPVFGPAAVPYKPAPAPMPAQRQASEAPSAQGLCASAWSSHPAVGESGLPAASGAASVAEVVVGRVPADRGAHIRITGVVA
;
A
#
# COMPACT_ATOMS: atom_id res chain seq x y z
N MET A 1 -2.94 2.48 49.34
CA MET A 1 -3.18 1.22 48.57
C MET A 1 -4.50 0.61 49.02
N ARG A 2 -5.52 0.61 48.14
CA ARG A 2 -6.78 -0.20 48.13
C ARG A 2 -8.03 0.51 47.58
N SER A 3 -7.97 1.77 47.14
CA SER A 3 -9.15 2.46 46.57
C SER A 3 -9.00 2.99 45.14
N LEU A 4 -7.86 2.76 44.47
CA LEU A 4 -7.67 3.14 43.05
C LEU A 4 -7.81 1.95 42.07
N SER A 5 -7.75 0.71 42.57
CA SER A 5 -7.77 -0.50 41.74
C SER A 5 -9.16 -0.90 41.24
N VAL A 6 -10.23 -0.32 41.80
CA VAL A 6 -11.62 -0.63 41.41
C VAL A 6 -12.12 0.29 40.30
N VAL A 7 -11.54 1.49 40.14
CA VAL A 7 -11.92 2.44 39.10
C VAL A 7 -11.23 2.14 37.77
N LEU A 8 -10.00 1.61 37.78
CA LEU A 8 -9.30 1.18 36.55
C LEU A 8 -9.85 -0.12 35.95
N ALA A 9 -10.43 -1.02 36.75
CA ALA A 9 -11.06 -2.24 36.25
C ALA A 9 -12.38 -1.95 35.48
N ALA A 10 -13.08 -0.86 35.81
CA ALA A 10 -14.29 -0.43 35.13
C ALA A 10 -14.00 0.30 33.80
N ALA A 11 -12.87 0.99 33.69
CA ALA A 11 -12.44 1.66 32.46
C ALA A 11 -11.89 0.67 31.40
N GLY A 12 -11.22 -0.41 31.82
CA GLY A 12 -10.77 -1.48 30.93
C GLY A 12 -11.91 -2.32 30.32
N ALA A 13 -13.03 -2.46 31.05
CA ALA A 13 -14.22 -3.15 30.54
C ALA A 13 -15.03 -2.30 29.53
N ALA A 14 -14.96 -0.97 29.63
CA ALA A 14 -15.64 -0.06 28.71
C ALA A 14 -14.97 -0.01 27.31
N PHE A 15 -13.65 -0.19 27.23
CA PHE A 15 -12.92 -0.27 25.96
C PHE A 15 -13.15 -1.60 25.21
N ALA A 16 -13.32 -2.71 25.94
CA ALA A 16 -13.72 -4.00 25.35
C ALA A 16 -15.20 -4.01 24.90
N ALA A 17 -16.07 -3.25 25.59
CA ALA A 17 -17.49 -3.13 25.21
C ALA A 17 -17.70 -2.29 23.94
N ALA A 18 -16.84 -1.30 23.66
CA ALA A 18 -16.89 -0.52 22.42
C ALA A 18 -16.58 -1.36 21.16
N TRP A 19 -15.82 -2.44 21.30
CA TRP A 19 -15.62 -3.44 20.24
C TRP A 19 -16.80 -4.43 20.11
N ALA A 20 -17.58 -4.63 21.17
CA ALA A 20 -18.75 -5.52 21.15
C ALA A 20 -20.02 -4.84 20.63
N THR A 21 -20.15 -3.51 20.71
CA THR A 21 -21.36 -2.78 20.29
C THR A 21 -21.38 -2.39 18.80
N ALA A 22 -20.28 -2.55 18.07
CA ALA A 22 -20.29 -2.53 16.59
C ALA A 22 -20.84 -3.83 15.98
N ALA A 23 -21.11 -4.85 16.79
CA ALA A 23 -21.55 -6.18 16.37
C ALA A 23 -22.97 -6.52 16.87
N ALA A 24 -23.96 -5.65 16.64
CA ALA A 24 -25.37 -6.02 16.77
C ALA A 24 -26.31 -5.02 16.05
N ALA A 25 -26.25 -4.96 14.72
CA ALA A 25 -27.41 -4.52 13.96
C ALA A 25 -28.45 -5.67 13.95
N PRO A 26 -29.76 -5.42 14.19
CA PRO A 26 -30.73 -6.50 14.23
C PRO A 26 -30.85 -7.17 12.87
N ALA A 27 -30.76 -8.50 12.87
CA ALA A 27 -31.08 -9.35 11.72
C ALA A 27 -32.57 -9.23 11.38
N GLY A 28 -32.91 -8.31 10.48
CA GLY A 28 -34.21 -8.20 9.83
C GLY A 28 -34.08 -8.53 8.35
N ARG A 29 -34.76 -9.61 7.90
CA ARG A 29 -34.87 -10.01 6.49
C ARG A 29 -35.17 -8.82 5.56
N SER A 30 -34.31 -8.57 4.58
CA SER A 30 -34.70 -8.20 3.22
C SER A 30 -33.48 -8.21 2.29
N ALA A 31 -33.71 -8.53 1.02
CA ALA A 31 -32.75 -8.65 -0.06
C ALA A 31 -31.74 -7.49 -0.13
N PHE A 32 -30.56 -7.78 -0.69
CA PHE A 32 -29.58 -6.82 -1.21
C PHE A 32 -30.20 -5.47 -1.53
N ARG A 33 -30.21 -4.56 -0.55
CA ARG A 33 -30.31 -3.14 -0.83
C ARG A 33 -28.89 -2.67 -0.89
N SER A 34 -28.32 -2.70 -2.09
CA SER A 34 -27.16 -1.87 -2.39
C SER A 34 -27.52 -0.45 -1.92
N PRO A 35 -26.67 0.22 -1.13
CA PRO A 35 -26.82 1.65 -0.94
C PRO A 35 -26.96 2.30 -2.33
N SER A 36 -27.81 3.33 -2.45
CA SER A 36 -28.14 3.96 -3.74
C SER A 36 -26.91 4.42 -4.53
N SER A 37 -25.78 4.64 -3.84
CA SER A 37 -24.43 4.65 -4.39
C SER A 37 -23.42 4.41 -3.26
N LEU A 38 -22.42 3.55 -3.48
CA LEU A 38 -21.23 3.48 -2.62
C LEU A 38 -20.30 4.65 -2.98
N ALA A 39 -19.63 5.25 -1.97
CA ALA A 39 -18.57 6.22 -2.23
C ALA A 39 -17.43 5.61 -3.08
N ALA A 40 -16.80 6.45 -3.90
CA ALA A 40 -15.58 6.12 -4.61
C ALA A 40 -14.37 6.23 -3.67
N ALA A 41 -13.25 5.60 -4.04
CA ALA A 41 -12.00 5.79 -3.30
C ALA A 41 -11.51 7.25 -3.44
N PRO A 42 -10.96 7.86 -2.37
CA PRO A 42 -10.49 9.25 -2.43
C PRO A 42 -9.18 9.42 -3.21
N TYR A 43 -8.50 8.32 -3.57
CA TYR A 43 -7.22 8.32 -4.27
C TYR A 43 -7.12 7.14 -5.23
N ALA A 44 -6.24 7.28 -6.22
CA ALA A 44 -6.06 6.30 -7.28
C ALA A 44 -5.33 5.03 -6.78
N PRO A 45 -5.58 3.86 -7.40
CA PRO A 45 -5.00 2.59 -6.96
C PRO A 45 -3.47 2.57 -6.96
N TRP A 46 -2.84 3.39 -7.80
CA TRP A 46 -1.37 3.48 -7.88
C TRP A 46 -0.69 4.01 -6.62
N ALA A 47 -1.47 4.53 -5.65
CA ALA A 47 -1.01 4.79 -4.30
C ALA A 47 -0.43 3.53 -3.60
N HIS A 48 -0.88 2.35 -4.02
CA HIS A 48 -0.53 1.02 -3.48
C HIS A 48 0.33 0.20 -4.43
N HIS A 49 0.97 0.82 -5.42
CA HIS A 49 1.88 0.10 -6.30
C HIS A 49 3.28 0.06 -5.71
N HIS A 50 4.12 -0.79 -6.28
CA HIS A 50 5.54 -0.81 -5.97
C HIS A 50 6.24 0.38 -6.65
N TRP A 51 6.75 1.30 -5.84
CA TRP A 51 7.42 2.53 -6.27
C TRP A 51 8.93 2.34 -6.19
N VAL A 52 9.67 2.91 -7.13
CA VAL A 52 11.14 2.82 -7.14
C VAL A 52 11.76 4.18 -7.42
N TRP A 53 12.96 4.41 -6.89
CA TRP A 53 13.71 5.62 -7.19
C TRP A 53 15.22 5.40 -7.14
N LEU A 54 15.94 6.34 -7.74
CA LEU A 54 17.40 6.39 -7.77
C LEU A 54 17.89 7.61 -6.99
N SER A 55 19.06 7.49 -6.37
CA SER A 55 19.73 8.62 -5.72
C SER A 55 19.92 9.79 -6.68
N SER A 56 19.87 11.01 -6.12
CA SER A 56 19.97 12.27 -6.86
C SER A 56 21.17 12.36 -7.84
N ASP A 57 22.31 11.74 -7.52
CA ASP A 57 23.51 11.71 -8.38
C ASP A 57 23.36 10.82 -9.63
N GLN A 58 22.38 9.92 -9.63
CA GLN A 58 22.03 9.04 -10.74
C GLN A 58 20.77 9.49 -11.49
N SER A 59 20.12 10.56 -11.04
CA SER A 59 18.84 11.08 -11.57
C SER A 59 19.03 11.75 -12.95
N ASN A 60 18.95 10.95 -14.02
CA ASN A 60 18.90 11.39 -15.42
C ASN A 60 18.06 10.42 -16.27
N GLN A 61 17.63 10.87 -17.44
CA GLN A 61 16.68 10.13 -18.30
C GLN A 61 17.14 8.72 -18.66
N ALA A 62 18.43 8.54 -19.01
CA ALA A 62 18.95 7.24 -19.41
C ALA A 62 18.95 6.26 -18.23
N ASN A 63 19.37 6.72 -17.06
CA ASN A 63 19.40 5.89 -15.84
C ASN A 63 18.00 5.53 -15.36
N VAL A 64 17.06 6.49 -15.34
CA VAL A 64 15.65 6.22 -14.96
C VAL A 64 15.05 5.17 -15.89
N THR A 65 15.27 5.31 -17.20
CA THR A 65 14.79 4.34 -18.20
C THR A 65 15.38 2.95 -17.96
N ALA A 66 16.71 2.87 -17.84
CA ALA A 66 17.41 1.61 -17.62
C ALA A 66 16.98 0.95 -16.30
N TYR A 67 16.73 1.74 -15.25
CA TYR A 67 16.33 1.22 -13.94
C TYR A 67 14.98 0.49 -13.99
N VAL A 68 13.97 1.11 -14.59
CA VAL A 68 12.65 0.48 -14.79
C VAL A 68 12.77 -0.76 -15.70
N GLU A 69 13.60 -0.70 -16.73
CA GLU A 69 13.86 -1.84 -17.62
C GLU A 69 14.60 -2.99 -16.92
N GLU A 70 15.51 -2.70 -15.99
CA GLU A 70 16.18 -3.72 -15.17
C GLU A 70 15.18 -4.45 -14.26
N TYR A 71 14.24 -3.74 -13.61
CA TYR A 71 13.17 -4.40 -12.84
C TYR A 71 12.30 -5.31 -13.72
N ALA A 72 11.90 -4.81 -14.90
CA ALA A 72 11.13 -5.59 -15.86
C ALA A 72 11.90 -6.84 -16.34
N ALA A 73 13.20 -6.73 -16.59
CA ALA A 73 14.06 -7.86 -16.97
C ALA A 73 14.17 -8.93 -15.87
N HIS A 74 13.93 -8.55 -14.61
CA HIS A 74 13.88 -9.46 -13.47
C HIS A 74 12.45 -9.88 -13.09
N ASN A 75 11.45 -9.60 -13.93
CA ASN A 75 10.03 -9.90 -13.69
C ASN A 75 9.50 -9.30 -12.37
N ILE A 76 9.94 -8.10 -12.01
CA ILE A 76 9.46 -7.36 -10.85
C ILE A 76 8.64 -6.18 -11.36
N THR A 77 7.36 -6.15 -11.03
CA THR A 77 6.45 -5.07 -11.45
C THR A 77 6.77 -3.77 -10.70
N VAL A 78 6.81 -2.67 -11.43
CA VAL A 78 6.94 -1.29 -10.93
C VAL A 78 5.70 -0.54 -11.39
N GLY A 79 5.08 0.25 -10.50
CA GLY A 79 3.91 1.06 -10.84
C GLY A 79 4.16 2.56 -10.74
N ALA A 80 5.22 2.99 -10.06
CA ALA A 80 5.66 4.38 -10.12
C ALA A 80 7.19 4.50 -10.02
N VAL A 81 7.71 5.59 -10.58
CA VAL A 81 9.09 6.02 -10.42
C VAL A 81 9.12 7.45 -9.88
N ASP A 82 9.89 7.65 -8.81
CA ASP A 82 10.21 8.98 -8.30
C ASP A 82 11.56 9.44 -8.87
N ILE A 83 11.53 10.61 -9.51
CA ILE A 83 12.72 11.30 -10.00
C ILE A 83 13.09 12.31 -8.93
N ASP A 84 14.08 11.91 -8.13
CA ASP A 84 14.59 12.68 -7.00
C ASP A 84 15.27 13.99 -7.43
N SER A 85 15.68 14.79 -6.44
CA SER A 85 16.17 16.17 -6.58
C SER A 85 17.19 16.38 -7.73
N MET A 86 17.31 17.65 -8.15
CA MET A 86 18.22 18.09 -9.22
C MET A 86 17.81 17.66 -10.64
N TRP A 87 16.51 17.42 -10.89
CA TRP A 87 15.97 17.20 -12.24
C TRP A 87 15.68 18.51 -13.01
N SER A 88 15.59 19.64 -12.29
CA SER A 88 15.36 20.97 -12.84
C SER A 88 16.65 21.80 -12.92
N THR A 89 16.64 22.85 -13.74
CA THR A 89 17.76 23.80 -13.94
C THR A 89 18.11 24.61 -12.70
N GLY A 90 17.19 24.71 -11.75
CA GLY A 90 17.36 25.30 -10.43
C GLY A 90 16.39 24.63 -9.47
N VAL A 91 16.79 24.48 -8.20
CA VAL A 91 15.97 23.82 -7.19
C VAL A 91 14.61 24.52 -7.09
N ASN A 92 13.55 23.74 -7.27
CA ASN A 92 12.14 24.17 -7.28
C ASN A 92 11.81 25.35 -8.21
N ASN A 93 12.48 25.45 -9.36
CA ASN A 93 12.04 26.33 -10.47
C ASN A 93 11.20 25.61 -11.53
N PHE A 94 11.07 24.28 -11.43
CA PHE A 94 10.29 23.40 -12.29
C PHE A 94 10.62 23.43 -13.80
N VAL A 95 11.69 24.13 -14.18
CA VAL A 95 12.20 24.12 -15.56
C VAL A 95 13.13 22.93 -15.71
N VAL A 96 12.70 21.91 -16.45
CA VAL A 96 13.46 20.68 -16.70
C VAL A 96 14.89 20.98 -17.19
N ASP A 97 15.89 20.35 -16.57
CA ASP A 97 17.27 20.39 -17.05
C ASP A 97 17.44 19.44 -18.25
N THR A 98 17.39 20.01 -19.45
CA THR A 98 17.55 19.26 -20.72
C THR A 98 18.92 18.62 -20.91
N THR A 99 19.94 18.95 -20.09
CA THR A 99 21.22 18.23 -20.11
C THR A 99 21.13 16.86 -19.44
N LYS A 100 20.24 16.71 -18.45
CA LYS A 100 19.95 15.45 -17.75
C LYS A 100 18.74 14.72 -18.34
N PHE A 101 17.73 15.48 -18.74
CA PHE A 101 16.45 15.00 -19.27
C PHE A 101 16.20 15.64 -20.65
N PRO A 102 16.94 15.23 -21.69
CA PRO A 102 16.85 15.83 -23.03
C PRO A 102 15.45 15.70 -23.67
N ASP A 103 14.65 14.72 -23.25
CA ASP A 103 13.26 14.53 -23.66
C ASP A 103 12.42 13.99 -22.49
N MET A 104 12.14 14.86 -21.50
CA MET A 104 11.30 14.51 -20.34
C MET A 104 9.90 14.05 -20.75
N LYS A 105 9.31 14.64 -21.79
CA LYS A 105 8.00 14.22 -22.28
C LYS A 105 8.05 12.79 -22.83
N GLY A 106 9.05 12.49 -23.68
CA GLY A 106 9.25 11.14 -24.19
C GLY A 106 9.48 10.11 -23.08
N LEU A 107 10.19 10.49 -22.01
CA LEU A 107 10.36 9.65 -20.81
C LEU A 107 9.01 9.35 -20.14
N VAL A 108 8.20 10.38 -19.85
CA VAL A 108 6.88 10.24 -19.24
C VAL A 108 5.96 9.36 -20.11
N ASP A 109 5.89 9.64 -21.42
CA ASP A 109 5.09 8.84 -22.37
C ASP A 109 5.54 7.37 -22.39
N GLN A 110 6.86 7.11 -22.32
CA GLN A 110 7.42 5.76 -22.26
C GLN A 110 7.06 5.03 -20.95
N MET A 111 7.07 5.72 -19.81
CA MET A 111 6.69 5.16 -18.52
C MET A 111 5.18 4.87 -18.48
N HIS A 112 4.34 5.80 -18.93
CA HIS A 112 2.90 5.61 -19.04
C HIS A 112 2.52 4.43 -19.95
N ALA A 113 3.24 4.24 -21.06
CA ALA A 113 3.04 3.07 -21.94
C ALA A 113 3.34 1.72 -21.25
N LYS A 114 4.11 1.73 -20.16
CA LYS A 114 4.40 0.58 -19.29
C LYS A 114 3.50 0.54 -18.04
N SER A 115 2.51 1.43 -17.93
CA SER A 115 1.69 1.63 -16.74
C SER A 115 2.49 2.05 -15.49
N VAL A 116 3.60 2.78 -15.70
CA VAL A 116 4.42 3.35 -14.64
C VAL A 116 4.13 4.84 -14.55
N ARG A 117 3.74 5.31 -13.37
CA ARG A 117 3.55 6.73 -13.06
C ARG A 117 4.89 7.42 -12.79
N VAL A 118 5.01 8.70 -13.09
CA VAL A 118 6.22 9.49 -12.86
C VAL A 118 5.89 10.62 -11.90
N ILE A 119 6.61 10.67 -10.79
CA ILE A 119 6.57 11.81 -9.87
C ILE A 119 7.92 12.51 -9.81
N LEU A 120 7.90 13.79 -9.46
CA LEU A 120 9.11 14.61 -9.34
C LEU A 120 9.29 15.10 -7.91
N TRP A 121 10.51 15.08 -7.40
CA TRP A 121 10.85 15.70 -6.13
C TRP A 121 10.66 17.23 -6.17
N ALA A 122 10.10 17.79 -5.11
CA ALA A 122 9.93 19.22 -4.91
C ALA A 122 9.93 19.59 -3.43
N THR A 123 10.21 20.86 -3.12
CA THR A 123 10.05 21.42 -1.77
C THR A 123 9.35 22.77 -1.81
N SER A 124 9.09 23.37 -0.64
CA SER A 124 8.60 24.75 -0.54
C SER A 124 9.69 25.82 -0.51
N MET A 125 10.96 25.42 -0.63
CA MET A 125 12.11 26.31 -0.54
C MET A 125 12.53 26.82 -1.92
N ILE A 126 12.71 28.12 -2.07
CA ILE A 126 13.29 28.71 -3.29
C ILE A 126 14.69 29.19 -2.97
N ASP A 127 15.68 28.63 -3.64
CA ASP A 127 17.09 29.01 -3.46
C ASP A 127 17.39 30.40 -4.04
N THR A 128 18.25 31.14 -3.34
CA THR A 128 18.66 32.50 -3.71
C THR A 128 19.42 32.59 -5.04
N ASP A 129 20.00 31.48 -5.49
CA ASP A 129 20.66 31.35 -6.79
C ASP A 129 19.76 30.76 -7.89
N SER A 130 18.51 30.39 -7.55
CA SER A 130 17.55 29.86 -8.51
C SER A 130 17.00 30.98 -9.41
N PRO A 131 16.81 30.74 -10.73
CA PRO A 131 16.33 31.76 -11.67
C PRO A 131 15.00 32.42 -11.29
N ASN A 132 14.12 31.73 -10.57
CA ASN A 132 12.80 32.23 -10.16
C ASN A 132 12.83 33.06 -8.86
N TYR A 133 13.96 33.12 -8.15
CA TYR A 133 14.08 33.85 -6.88
C TYR A 133 13.88 35.36 -7.02
N ALA A 134 14.54 35.99 -8.00
CA ALA A 134 14.54 37.45 -8.13
C ALA A 134 13.13 38.00 -8.37
N GLU A 135 12.30 37.27 -9.12
CA GLU A 135 10.90 37.61 -9.35
C GLU A 135 10.08 37.48 -8.06
N ALA A 136 10.19 36.35 -7.36
CA ALA A 136 9.49 36.09 -6.11
C ALA A 136 9.83 37.14 -5.03
N ALA A 137 11.11 37.50 -4.91
CA ALA A 137 11.58 38.53 -3.99
C ALA A 137 10.98 39.91 -4.33
N ALA A 138 11.03 40.30 -5.62
CA ALA A 138 10.50 41.60 -6.07
C ALA A 138 8.98 41.73 -5.85
N LYS A 139 8.25 40.61 -5.89
CA LYS A 139 6.80 40.56 -5.70
C LYS A 139 6.36 40.27 -4.25
N GLY A 140 7.31 40.01 -3.34
CA GLY A 140 7.03 39.73 -1.94
C GLY A 140 6.28 38.40 -1.74
N TYR A 141 6.68 37.35 -2.47
CA TYR A 141 6.06 36.02 -2.44
C TYR A 141 6.60 35.09 -1.33
N PHE A 142 7.36 35.63 -0.39
CA PHE A 142 7.98 34.87 0.69
C PHE A 142 7.34 35.14 2.03
N VAL A 143 7.31 34.12 2.90
CA VAL A 143 6.95 34.29 4.31
C VAL A 143 7.95 35.24 4.95
N ARG A 144 7.48 36.16 5.80
CA ARG A 144 8.32 37.17 6.46
C ARG A 144 8.79 36.68 7.82
N ASN A 145 9.95 37.13 8.26
CA ASN A 145 10.47 36.89 9.60
C ASN A 145 10.19 38.08 10.57
N GLY A 146 9.07 38.78 10.38
CA GLY A 146 8.61 39.86 11.24
C GLY A 146 7.75 40.93 10.56
N LEU A 147 7.08 41.77 11.37
CA LEU A 147 6.31 42.94 10.89
C LEU A 147 7.31 43.95 10.31
N ASN A 148 7.22 44.21 9.00
CA ASN A 148 8.01 45.19 8.20
C ASN A 148 9.19 44.65 7.38
N GLU A 149 9.44 43.34 7.36
CA GLU A 149 10.39 42.76 6.39
C GLU A 149 9.69 42.46 5.06
N SER A 150 10.24 42.91 3.94
CA SER A 150 9.73 42.57 2.60
C SER A 150 10.27 41.23 2.08
N THR A 151 11.42 40.79 2.59
CA THR A 151 12.05 39.50 2.29
C THR A 151 12.90 39.12 3.50
N PRO A 152 12.71 37.93 4.11
CA PRO A 152 13.52 37.50 5.25
C PRO A 152 14.96 37.17 4.80
N ASP A 153 15.86 37.06 5.77
CA ASP A 153 17.18 36.49 5.50
C ASP A 153 17.04 35.03 5.03
N PRO A 154 17.81 34.60 4.01
CA PRO A 154 17.83 33.21 3.56
C PRO A 154 18.23 32.24 4.67
N ILE A 155 17.52 31.12 4.76
CA ILE A 155 17.82 30.02 5.66
C ILE A 155 18.82 29.08 4.98
N LYS A 156 19.84 28.64 5.72
CA LYS A 156 20.71 27.56 5.26
C LYS A 156 19.97 26.23 5.39
N TRP A 157 19.80 25.53 4.27
CA TRP A 157 19.21 24.20 4.22
C TRP A 157 20.13 23.24 3.43
N TRP A 158 19.71 22.00 3.19
CA TRP A 158 20.62 20.96 2.67
C TRP A 158 21.05 21.16 1.20
N HIS A 159 20.34 21.99 0.41
CA HIS A 159 20.76 22.34 -0.97
C HIS A 159 21.39 23.73 -1.11
N GLY A 160 21.40 24.58 -0.08
CA GLY A 160 21.95 25.92 -0.21
C GLY A 160 21.38 26.93 0.78
N HIS A 161 21.04 28.11 0.27
CA HIS A 161 20.39 29.18 1.04
C HIS A 161 19.13 29.59 0.30
N GLY A 162 17.98 29.39 0.95
CA GLY A 162 16.68 29.60 0.35
C GLY A 162 15.68 30.25 1.29
N ILE A 163 14.51 30.54 0.74
CA ILE A 163 13.40 31.18 1.45
C ILE A 163 12.10 30.41 1.20
N LEU A 164 11.26 30.34 2.24
CA LEU A 164 9.95 29.69 2.21
C LEU A 164 8.91 30.52 1.45
N LEU A 165 8.23 29.91 0.48
CA LEU A 165 7.12 30.52 -0.26
C LEU A 165 5.93 30.83 0.67
N ASP A 166 5.30 31.99 0.53
CA ASP A 166 4.08 32.35 1.24
C ASP A 166 2.83 31.76 0.56
N TYR A 167 2.44 30.54 0.96
CA TYR A 167 1.23 29.87 0.46
C TYR A 167 -0.09 30.57 0.84
N PHE A 168 -0.07 31.55 1.75
CA PHE A 168 -1.25 32.33 2.11
C PHE A 168 -1.47 33.51 1.17
N ASN A 169 -0.43 33.93 0.45
CA ASN A 169 -0.53 34.97 -0.58
C ASN A 169 -1.12 34.36 -1.88
N PRO A 170 -2.34 34.71 -2.28
CA PRO A 170 -2.99 34.11 -3.45
C PRO A 170 -2.24 34.37 -4.76
N GLU A 171 -1.52 35.49 -4.87
CA GLU A 171 -0.70 35.77 -6.05
C GLU A 171 0.57 34.91 -6.08
N ALA A 172 1.18 34.66 -4.92
CA ALA A 172 2.35 33.78 -4.80
C ALA A 172 1.97 32.33 -5.14
N THR A 173 0.86 31.84 -4.60
CA THR A 173 0.36 30.49 -4.89
C THR A 173 -0.03 30.34 -6.36
N ALA A 174 -0.71 31.32 -6.97
CA ALA A 174 -1.01 31.29 -8.40
C ALA A 174 0.26 31.30 -9.28
N TRP A 175 1.26 32.10 -8.90
CA TRP A 175 2.55 32.11 -9.57
C TRP A 175 3.28 30.77 -9.44
N TRP A 176 3.34 30.19 -8.24
CA TRP A 176 3.94 28.88 -8.00
C TRP A 176 3.26 27.79 -8.81
N ASN A 177 1.93 27.77 -8.81
CA ASN A 177 1.11 26.86 -9.60
C ASN A 177 1.42 26.95 -11.10
N SER A 178 1.66 28.16 -11.63
CA SER A 178 2.08 28.32 -13.03
C SER A 178 3.48 27.76 -13.33
N GLN A 179 4.35 27.62 -12.31
CA GLN A 179 5.62 26.90 -12.45
C GLN A 179 5.39 25.39 -12.43
N LEU A 180 4.49 24.88 -11.58
CA LEU A 180 4.11 23.45 -11.57
C LEU A 180 3.52 23.02 -12.91
N ASP A 181 2.77 23.90 -13.58
CA ASP A 181 2.19 23.65 -14.92
C ASP A 181 3.26 23.25 -15.95
N LEU A 182 4.49 23.72 -15.82
CA LEU A 182 5.58 23.37 -16.74
C LEU A 182 5.86 21.86 -16.81
N VAL A 183 5.57 21.12 -15.74
CA VAL A 183 5.74 19.66 -15.67
C VAL A 183 4.42 18.90 -15.62
N LEU A 184 3.36 19.49 -15.07
CA LEU A 184 2.03 18.90 -15.14
C LEU A 184 1.52 18.84 -16.58
N ASP A 185 1.79 19.86 -17.40
CA ASP A 185 1.42 19.87 -18.83
C ASP A 185 2.25 18.86 -19.66
N ILE A 186 3.41 18.42 -19.15
CA ILE A 186 4.19 17.31 -19.73
C ILE A 186 3.51 15.95 -19.47
N GLY A 187 2.73 15.85 -18.40
CA GLY A 187 2.03 14.63 -17.97
C GLY A 187 2.59 13.98 -16.71
N VAL A 188 3.39 14.69 -15.91
CA VAL A 188 3.84 14.19 -14.60
C VAL A 188 2.63 13.92 -13.70
N ASP A 189 2.66 12.80 -12.96
CA ASP A 189 1.53 12.27 -12.20
C ASP A 189 1.46 12.79 -10.77
N GLY A 190 2.47 13.51 -10.30
CA GLY A 190 2.53 13.96 -8.92
C GLY A 190 3.89 14.45 -8.48
N PHE A 191 4.04 14.65 -7.18
CA PHE A 191 5.26 15.18 -6.58
C PHE A 191 5.63 14.43 -5.30
N LYS A 192 6.94 14.23 -5.08
CA LYS A 192 7.49 13.96 -3.75
C LYS A 192 7.79 15.29 -3.08
N THR A 193 6.90 15.72 -2.20
CA THR A 193 7.00 16.98 -1.47
C THR A 193 7.83 16.78 -0.20
N ASP A 194 9.09 17.21 -0.22
CA ASP A 194 10.03 17.03 0.89
C ASP A 194 9.82 18.02 2.03
N GLY A 195 10.29 17.64 3.21
CA GLY A 195 10.01 18.26 4.51
C GLY A 195 10.83 19.52 4.77
N THR A 196 10.64 20.57 3.96
CA THR A 196 11.17 21.91 4.25
C THR A 196 10.27 22.72 5.17
N ASP A 197 9.08 22.22 5.53
CA ASP A 197 8.16 22.84 6.47
C ASP A 197 8.74 23.09 7.87
N PRO A 198 9.61 22.24 8.48
CA PRO A 198 10.12 22.52 9.82
C PRO A 198 11.03 23.75 9.88
N PHE A 199 11.60 24.19 8.75
CA PHE A 199 12.42 25.41 8.69
C PHE A 199 11.64 26.68 9.04
N ILE A 200 10.30 26.66 9.02
CA ILE A 200 9.48 27.77 9.51
C ILE A 200 9.75 28.09 10.99
N ALA A 201 10.21 27.09 11.76
CA ALA A 201 10.57 27.25 13.16
C ALA A 201 11.92 27.97 13.37
N GLU A 202 12.70 28.18 12.31
CA GLU A 202 13.91 29.02 12.37
C GLU A 202 13.59 30.52 12.28
N TYR A 203 12.38 30.88 11.86
CA TYR A 203 11.88 32.26 11.93
C TYR A 203 11.49 32.63 13.36
N ILE A 204 11.87 33.84 13.77
CA ILE A 204 11.58 34.42 15.09
C ILE A 204 10.08 34.75 15.18
N PHE A 205 9.54 35.42 14.15
CA PHE A 205 8.12 35.78 14.05
C PHE A 205 7.61 35.57 12.62
N PRO A 206 7.40 34.31 12.19
CA PRO A 206 6.90 33.99 10.85
C PRO A 206 5.54 34.65 10.60
N GLN A 207 5.41 35.41 9.52
CA GLN A 207 4.21 36.19 9.21
C GLN A 207 3.89 36.26 7.72
N SER A 208 2.61 36.30 7.40
CA SER A 208 2.06 36.67 6.09
C SER A 208 1.03 37.78 6.26
N PRO A 209 0.99 38.80 5.37
CA PRO A 209 -0.11 39.77 5.33
C PRO A 209 -1.49 39.15 5.07
N TYR A 210 -1.53 37.90 4.62
CA TYR A 210 -2.72 37.16 4.25
C TYR A 210 -3.12 36.09 5.28
N HIS A 211 -2.40 36.02 6.40
CA HIS A 211 -2.67 35.11 7.51
C HIS A 211 -2.92 35.91 8.79
N GLU A 212 -3.88 35.47 9.61
CA GLU A 212 -4.15 36.13 10.89
C GLU A 212 -3.13 35.68 11.95
N GLY A 213 -2.35 36.62 12.48
CA GLY A 213 -1.36 36.34 13.51
C GLY A 213 -0.07 35.70 12.98
N VAL A 214 0.67 35.06 13.87
CA VAL A 214 1.91 34.36 13.53
C VAL A 214 1.57 33.08 12.78
N VAL A 215 2.26 32.82 11.67
CA VAL A 215 2.13 31.57 10.92
C VAL A 215 2.78 30.45 11.74
N THR A 216 2.00 29.50 12.23
CA THR A 216 2.54 28.37 12.99
C THR A 216 3.14 27.31 12.07
N TYR A 217 3.90 26.38 12.65
CA TYR A 217 4.38 25.19 11.93
C TYR A 217 3.25 24.43 11.22
N ARG A 218 2.13 24.21 11.93
CA ARG A 218 0.99 23.47 11.39
C ARG A 218 0.30 24.25 10.27
N ASP A 219 0.13 25.57 10.43
CA ASP A 219 -0.47 26.41 9.39
C ASP A 219 0.36 26.33 8.09
N TYR A 220 1.68 26.47 8.20
CA TYR A 220 2.57 26.43 7.04
C TYR A 220 2.60 25.05 6.38
N ALA A 221 2.73 23.99 7.16
CA ALA A 221 2.75 22.62 6.65
C ALA A 221 1.42 22.26 5.96
N ASP A 222 0.28 22.61 6.55
CA ASP A 222 -1.05 22.40 5.93
C ASP A 222 -1.19 23.15 4.61
N ALA A 223 -0.73 24.40 4.55
CA ALA A 223 -0.78 25.22 3.34
C ALA A 223 0.14 24.68 2.23
N TYR A 224 1.38 24.31 2.57
CA TYR A 224 2.36 23.78 1.63
C TYR A 224 1.90 22.46 0.99
N TYR A 225 1.68 21.43 1.82
CA TYR A 225 1.30 20.11 1.32
C TYR A 225 -0.09 20.12 0.69
N GLY A 226 -1.02 20.89 1.28
CA GLY A 226 -2.37 21.08 0.74
C GLY A 226 -2.36 21.75 -0.64
N SER A 227 -1.48 22.72 -0.87
CA SER A 227 -1.34 23.39 -2.18
C SER A 227 -0.91 22.40 -3.26
N PHE A 228 0.14 21.61 -3.03
CA PHE A 228 0.59 20.60 -4.00
C PHE A 228 -0.47 19.52 -4.24
N PHE A 229 -1.08 19.00 -3.18
CA PHE A 229 -2.10 17.95 -3.29
C PHE A 229 -3.34 18.43 -4.05
N ASN A 230 -3.90 19.58 -3.69
CA ASN A 230 -5.12 20.08 -4.31
C ASN A 230 -4.87 20.50 -5.76
N TYR A 231 -3.80 21.26 -6.02
CA TYR A 231 -3.55 21.80 -7.35
C TYR A 231 -3.20 20.72 -8.39
N SER A 232 -2.38 19.73 -8.02
CA SER A 232 -2.06 18.61 -8.92
C SER A 232 -3.34 17.85 -9.33
N ARG A 233 -4.31 17.74 -8.40
CA ARG A 233 -5.58 17.05 -8.63
C ARG A 233 -6.61 17.83 -9.45
N GLU A 234 -6.49 19.15 -9.51
CA GLU A 234 -7.27 19.98 -10.45
C GLU A 234 -6.87 19.68 -11.90
N ARG A 235 -5.62 19.29 -12.14
CA ARG A 235 -5.09 18.94 -13.48
C ARG A 235 -5.26 17.47 -13.83
N ASN A 236 -4.98 16.58 -12.86
CA ASN A 236 -5.13 15.14 -13.00
C ASN A 236 -5.79 14.57 -11.74
N PRO A 237 -7.07 14.15 -11.77
CA PRO A 237 -7.75 13.60 -10.60
C PRO A 237 -7.04 12.40 -9.95
N GLU A 238 -6.24 11.64 -10.72
CA GLU A 238 -5.42 10.52 -10.23
C GLU A 238 -4.12 10.97 -9.55
N ALA A 239 -3.76 12.25 -9.60
CA ALA A 239 -2.50 12.73 -9.07
C ALA A 239 -2.40 12.50 -7.56
N LEU A 240 -1.20 12.13 -7.13
CA LEU A 240 -0.85 11.93 -5.72
C LEU A 240 0.33 12.81 -5.36
N ILE A 241 0.46 13.11 -4.07
CA ILE A 241 1.73 13.55 -3.53
C ILE A 241 2.27 12.47 -2.61
N MET A 242 3.60 12.33 -2.61
CA MET A 242 4.33 11.64 -1.58
C MET A 242 4.83 12.66 -0.58
N SER A 243 4.50 12.48 0.70
CA SER A 243 4.87 13.39 1.79
C SER A 243 5.05 12.62 3.09
N ARG A 244 5.85 13.14 4.02
CA ARG A 244 6.01 12.53 5.34
C ARG A 244 4.68 12.57 6.11
N PRO A 245 4.21 11.46 6.69
CA PRO A 245 3.14 11.48 7.68
C PRO A 245 3.73 11.92 9.02
N VAL A 246 4.18 10.97 9.83
CA VAL A 246 5.00 11.21 11.01
C VAL A 246 6.43 10.74 10.74
N ASP A 247 7.38 11.58 11.09
CA ASP A 247 8.80 11.22 11.16
C ASP A 247 9.34 11.57 12.55
N SER A 248 10.46 10.95 12.91
CA SER A 248 11.15 11.17 14.17
C SER A 248 12.49 11.86 13.97
N PHE A 249 12.79 12.77 14.90
CA PHE A 249 14.10 13.38 15.04
C PHE A 249 14.75 12.90 16.32
N ASN A 250 15.97 12.38 16.21
CA ASN A 250 16.78 12.04 17.36
C ASN A 250 17.25 13.32 18.04
N LEU A 251 16.72 13.59 19.24
CA LEU A 251 17.13 14.75 20.04
C LEU A 251 18.44 14.46 20.77
N PHE A 252 18.57 13.25 21.32
CA PHE A 252 19.76 12.71 21.98
C PHE A 252 19.65 11.18 22.02
N ASP A 253 20.71 10.48 22.45
CA ASP A 253 20.80 9.02 22.41
C ASP A 253 19.55 8.33 22.99
N GLY A 254 18.82 7.60 22.12
CA GLY A 254 17.62 6.85 22.47
C GLY A 254 16.33 7.68 22.60
N VAL A 255 16.37 8.99 22.36
CA VAL A 255 15.22 9.88 22.54
C VAL A 255 14.81 10.53 21.22
N SER A 256 13.67 10.07 20.72
CA SER A 256 13.08 10.52 19.47
C SER A 256 11.88 11.44 19.73
N ALA A 257 11.83 12.57 19.03
CA ALA A 257 10.66 13.44 18.96
C ALA A 257 9.91 13.19 17.65
N TYR A 258 8.61 12.91 17.75
CA TYR A 258 7.78 12.58 16.60
C TYR A 258 6.98 13.80 16.14
N LEU A 259 7.16 14.21 14.89
CA LEU A 259 6.53 15.37 14.29
C LEU A 259 5.58 14.96 13.16
N GLU A 260 4.41 15.60 13.10
CA GLU A 260 3.45 15.45 12.00
C GLU A 260 3.75 16.46 10.90
N PHE A 261 4.06 15.99 9.70
CA PHE A 261 4.43 16.83 8.57
C PHE A 261 3.23 17.18 7.71
N SER A 262 2.76 16.26 6.87
CA SER A 262 1.68 16.53 5.92
C SER A 262 0.30 16.38 6.55
N PRO A 263 -0.73 17.15 6.17
CA PRO A 263 -2.09 16.91 6.64
C PRO A 263 -2.58 15.52 6.21
N ARG A 264 -3.29 14.83 7.10
CA ARG A 264 -3.77 13.45 6.89
C ARG A 264 -4.54 13.25 5.58
N TYR A 265 -5.24 14.26 5.08
CA TYR A 265 -6.01 14.15 3.84
C TYR A 265 -5.17 14.15 2.57
N ALA A 266 -3.90 14.53 2.66
CA ALA A 266 -2.97 14.56 1.53
C ALA A 266 -2.06 13.32 1.46
N VAL A 267 -2.02 12.49 2.52
CA VAL A 267 -1.08 11.36 2.63
C VAL A 267 -1.78 10.02 2.35
N PHE A 268 -1.71 9.61 1.09
CA PHE A 268 -2.09 8.26 0.66
C PHE A 268 -0.89 7.38 0.32
N SER A 269 0.27 8.00 0.07
CA SER A 269 1.55 7.34 -0.22
C SER A 269 2.69 8.08 0.52
N GLY A 270 2.73 7.97 1.84
CA GLY A 270 3.77 8.64 2.64
C GLY A 270 4.99 7.78 2.94
N TRP A 271 6.19 8.36 2.91
CA TRP A 271 7.39 7.72 3.48
C TRP A 271 7.59 8.22 4.91
N VAL A 272 7.89 7.32 5.84
CA VAL A 272 8.00 7.66 7.27
C VAL A 272 9.36 8.25 7.65
N GLY A 273 10.04 8.91 6.72
CA GLY A 273 11.31 9.59 6.95
C GLY A 273 12.56 8.81 6.58
N ASP A 274 13.68 9.34 7.02
CA ASP A 274 14.99 9.00 6.52
C ASP A 274 15.71 8.08 7.51
N GLN A 275 15.63 6.76 7.33
CA GLN A 275 16.25 5.81 8.27
C GLN A 275 17.64 5.34 7.85
N ASP A 276 18.44 4.96 8.85
CA ASP A 276 19.74 4.33 8.62
C ASP A 276 19.55 2.92 8.04
N PRO A 277 20.43 2.46 7.13
CA PRO A 277 20.37 1.12 6.55
C PRO A 277 20.92 0.06 7.52
N THR A 278 20.25 -0.07 8.68
CA THR A 278 20.57 -1.02 9.74
C THR A 278 19.30 -1.62 10.33
N PHE A 279 19.40 -2.71 11.09
CA PHE A 279 18.23 -3.26 11.81
C PHE A 279 17.66 -2.31 12.87
N PRO A 280 18.47 -1.54 13.63
CA PRO A 280 17.97 -0.42 14.41
C PRO A 280 17.21 0.62 13.57
N GLY A 281 17.71 0.98 12.39
CA GLY A 281 16.97 1.87 11.48
C GLY A 281 15.63 1.28 11.00
N LEU A 282 15.55 -0.03 10.80
CA LEU A 282 14.26 -0.70 10.54
C LEU A 282 13.31 -0.60 11.75
N VAL A 283 13.84 -0.66 12.97
CA VAL A 283 13.06 -0.44 14.19
C VAL A 283 12.56 1.01 14.26
N ASP A 284 13.39 2.00 13.92
CA ASP A 284 13.00 3.41 13.86
C ASP A 284 11.90 3.63 12.82
N ALA A 285 12.02 3.03 11.64
CA ALA A 285 10.98 3.07 10.60
C ALA A 285 9.66 2.47 11.10
N LEU A 286 9.71 1.31 11.76
CA LEU A 286 8.52 0.70 12.37
C LEU A 286 7.91 1.61 13.44
N GLY A 287 8.73 2.25 14.27
CA GLY A 287 8.28 3.26 15.24
C GLY A 287 7.52 4.40 14.57
N ASN A 288 8.10 5.00 13.52
CA ASN A 288 7.46 6.08 12.75
C ASN A 288 6.16 5.61 12.07
N MET A 289 6.09 4.35 11.59
CA MET A 289 4.86 3.75 11.06
C MET A 289 3.78 3.61 12.14
N LEU A 290 4.09 3.11 13.34
CA LEU A 290 3.11 3.01 14.44
C LEU A 290 2.59 4.40 14.84
N HIS A 291 3.47 5.39 14.89
CA HIS A 291 3.11 6.77 15.20
C HIS A 291 2.22 7.42 14.14
N SER A 292 2.46 7.11 12.87
CA SER A 292 1.61 7.50 11.75
C SER A 292 0.24 6.82 11.86
N ALA A 293 0.23 5.53 12.20
CA ALA A 293 -1.00 4.76 12.38
C ALA A 293 -1.88 5.31 13.52
N TRP A 294 -1.31 5.56 14.70
CA TRP A 294 -2.03 6.07 15.87
C TRP A 294 -2.64 7.46 15.65
N ARG A 295 -2.04 8.26 14.77
CA ARG A 295 -2.56 9.58 14.38
C ARG A 295 -3.57 9.54 13.22
N GLY A 296 -3.83 8.34 12.68
CA GLY A 296 -4.86 8.12 11.67
C GLY A 296 -4.43 8.47 10.25
N TYR A 297 -3.12 8.48 9.95
CA TYR A 297 -2.65 8.52 8.56
C TYR A 297 -3.05 7.24 7.84
N VAL A 298 -3.55 7.36 6.61
CA VAL A 298 -4.18 6.22 5.92
C VAL A 298 -3.14 5.36 5.23
N GLY A 299 -2.27 5.96 4.43
CA GLY A 299 -1.33 5.21 3.59
C GLY A 299 0.11 5.69 3.74
N PHE A 300 0.99 4.78 4.14
CA PHE A 300 2.42 5.04 4.29
C PHE A 300 3.25 3.76 4.18
N GLY A 301 4.57 3.95 4.06
CA GLY A 301 5.64 2.97 3.96
C GLY A 301 6.97 3.59 4.37
N SER A 302 8.09 2.99 4.00
CA SER A 302 9.45 3.45 4.32
C SER A 302 10.38 3.10 3.16
N ASP A 303 11.46 3.86 3.00
CA ASP A 303 12.55 3.53 2.08
C ASP A 303 13.11 2.14 2.38
N ILE A 304 12.80 1.16 1.53
CA ILE A 304 13.19 -0.24 1.74
C ILE A 304 14.71 -0.36 1.83
N GLY A 305 15.19 -0.84 2.99
CA GLY A 305 16.61 -1.04 3.27
C GLY A 305 17.32 0.19 3.85
N GLY A 306 16.57 1.26 4.18
CA GLY A 306 17.06 2.51 4.77
C GLY A 306 17.63 3.47 3.72
N TYR A 307 17.19 4.72 3.78
CA TYR A 307 17.58 5.79 2.86
C TYR A 307 19.08 6.13 2.94
N ARG A 308 19.61 6.34 4.15
CA ARG A 308 20.94 6.96 4.31
C ARG A 308 22.07 6.09 3.77
N SER A 309 23.17 6.73 3.40
CA SER A 309 24.41 6.04 3.04
C SER A 309 24.96 5.18 4.19
N GLY A 310 24.85 3.85 4.04
CA GLY A 310 25.40 2.89 4.99
C GLY A 310 26.86 2.52 4.74
N HIS A 311 27.37 1.56 5.52
CA HIS A 311 28.75 1.08 5.41
C HIS A 311 28.93 0.06 4.27
N GLY A 312 30.16 -0.03 3.73
CA GLY A 312 30.51 -0.97 2.68
C GLY A 312 30.14 -0.51 1.26
N GLN A 313 30.42 -1.37 0.28
CA GLN A 313 30.26 -1.08 -1.14
C GLN A 313 28.79 -0.88 -1.53
N LEU A 314 27.90 -1.77 -1.08
CA LEU A 314 26.46 -1.71 -1.39
C LEU A 314 25.67 -0.83 -0.41
N GLY A 315 26.24 -0.51 0.76
CA GLY A 315 25.59 0.30 1.81
C GLY A 315 24.71 -0.50 2.77
N ARG A 316 24.22 -1.68 2.38
CA ARG A 316 23.35 -2.54 3.20
C ARG A 316 23.63 -4.02 2.96
N THR A 317 23.06 -4.89 3.78
CA THR A 317 23.09 -6.34 3.54
C THR A 317 21.83 -6.78 2.78
N GLY A 318 21.94 -7.87 2.02
CA GLY A 318 20.78 -8.44 1.32
C GLY A 318 19.70 -8.97 2.28
N GLU A 319 20.10 -9.45 3.46
CA GLU A 319 19.16 -9.81 4.53
C GLU A 319 18.33 -8.58 4.97
N LEU A 320 19.00 -7.46 5.27
CA LEU A 320 18.31 -6.24 5.70
C LEU A 320 17.34 -5.75 4.62
N LEU A 321 17.78 -5.69 3.36
CA LEU A 321 16.93 -5.30 2.23
C LEU A 321 15.66 -6.14 2.18
N LEU A 322 15.78 -7.48 2.24
CA LEU A 322 14.63 -8.38 2.14
C LEU A 322 13.73 -8.37 3.37
N ARG A 323 14.27 -8.18 4.58
CA ARG A 323 13.46 -8.03 5.81
C ARG A 323 12.63 -6.74 5.77
N TRP A 324 13.22 -5.66 5.28
CA TRP A 324 12.54 -4.38 5.11
C TRP A 324 11.52 -4.43 3.96
N ALA A 325 11.87 -5.07 2.83
CA ALA A 325 10.94 -5.30 1.73
C ALA A 325 9.72 -6.13 2.17
N ALA A 326 9.92 -7.07 3.10
CA ALA A 326 8.83 -7.87 3.63
C ALA A 326 7.87 -7.05 4.50
N VAL A 327 8.36 -6.02 5.20
CA VAL A 327 7.51 -5.01 5.86
C VAL A 327 6.77 -4.17 4.81
N GLY A 328 7.49 -3.63 3.82
CA GLY A 328 6.90 -2.82 2.74
C GLY A 328 5.78 -3.52 1.98
N ALA A 329 5.90 -4.83 1.73
CA ALA A 329 4.87 -5.61 1.06
C ALA A 329 3.51 -5.64 1.80
N PHE A 330 3.51 -5.40 3.12
CA PHE A 330 2.31 -5.33 3.96
C PHE A 330 2.07 -3.93 4.54
N CYS A 331 2.68 -2.91 3.93
CA CYS A 331 2.33 -1.50 4.11
C CYS A 331 1.38 -1.05 3.01
N SER A 332 0.85 0.17 3.14
CA SER A 332 0.03 0.79 2.09
C SER A 332 0.87 1.25 0.90
N LEU A 333 2.11 1.67 1.16
CA LEU A 333 3.10 2.02 0.15
C LEU A 333 4.27 1.03 0.25
N MET A 334 4.67 0.46 -0.88
CA MET A 334 5.90 -0.33 -1.01
C MET A 334 6.88 0.44 -1.90
N GLU A 335 7.87 1.08 -1.30
CA GLU A 335 8.83 1.94 -2.02
C GLU A 335 10.28 1.43 -1.85
N ASN A 336 11.03 1.41 -2.94
CA ASN A 336 12.44 1.00 -2.94
C ASN A 336 13.35 2.00 -3.66
N GLY A 337 14.17 2.68 -2.86
CA GLY A 337 15.22 3.57 -3.32
C GLY A 337 15.89 4.26 -2.13
N GLY A 338 16.89 5.07 -2.43
CA GLY A 338 17.74 5.73 -1.46
C GLY A 338 19.21 5.71 -1.87
N ASP A 339 20.09 6.05 -0.94
CA ASP A 339 21.52 6.07 -1.21
C ASP A 339 22.08 4.67 -1.51
N LYS A 340 23.07 4.62 -2.40
CA LYS A 340 23.77 3.40 -2.82
C LYS A 340 22.84 2.37 -3.47
N GLU A 341 22.89 1.09 -3.09
CA GLU A 341 22.31 0.00 -3.88
C GLU A 341 21.05 -0.59 -3.25
N HIS A 342 19.92 -0.49 -3.95
CA HIS A 342 18.62 -1.01 -3.53
C HIS A 342 18.09 -2.14 -4.43
N ARG A 343 18.76 -2.43 -5.55
CA ARG A 343 18.34 -3.48 -6.48
C ARG A 343 18.59 -4.86 -5.90
N PRO A 344 17.56 -5.72 -5.75
CA PRO A 344 17.72 -7.02 -5.10
C PRO A 344 18.73 -7.93 -5.81
N TRP A 345 18.79 -7.92 -7.15
CA TRP A 345 19.72 -8.74 -7.93
C TRP A 345 21.21 -8.40 -7.72
N LYS A 346 21.52 -7.23 -7.14
CA LYS A 346 22.92 -6.84 -6.85
C LYS A 346 23.47 -7.50 -5.59
N PHE A 347 22.61 -8.12 -4.79
CA PHE A 347 22.97 -8.86 -3.58
C PHE A 347 23.14 -10.36 -3.83
N ASP A 348 22.81 -10.84 -5.02
CA ASP A 348 22.96 -12.24 -5.38
C ASP A 348 24.42 -12.61 -5.66
N ALA A 349 24.85 -13.72 -5.06
CA ALA A 349 26.12 -14.34 -5.41
C ALA A 349 26.08 -14.89 -6.86
N PRO A 350 27.23 -15.03 -7.55
CA PRO A 350 27.25 -15.62 -8.88
C PRO A 350 26.53 -16.98 -8.94
N GLY A 351 25.47 -17.06 -9.76
CA GLY A 351 24.64 -18.26 -9.91
C GLY A 351 23.47 -18.40 -8.92
N SER A 352 23.27 -17.44 -8.02
CA SER A 352 22.11 -17.34 -7.11
C SER A 352 21.04 -16.41 -7.69
N THR A 353 19.78 -16.70 -7.40
CA THR A 353 18.63 -15.78 -7.59
C THR A 353 17.86 -15.53 -6.30
N LEU A 354 18.42 -15.91 -5.14
CA LEU A 354 17.78 -15.80 -3.83
C LEU A 354 17.15 -14.43 -3.58
N HIS A 355 17.88 -13.34 -3.80
CA HIS A 355 17.39 -12.01 -3.46
C HIS A 355 16.37 -11.51 -4.45
N VAL A 356 16.61 -11.69 -5.75
CA VAL A 356 15.63 -11.31 -6.77
C VAL A 356 14.32 -12.09 -6.62
N ASP A 357 14.38 -13.40 -6.36
CA ASP A 357 13.20 -14.26 -6.19
C ASP A 357 12.44 -13.92 -4.90
N ALA A 358 13.16 -13.76 -3.79
CA ALA A 358 12.58 -13.29 -2.52
C ALA A 358 11.85 -11.95 -2.67
N TYR A 359 12.48 -10.99 -3.36
CA TYR A 359 11.90 -9.67 -3.57
C TYR A 359 10.70 -9.72 -4.51
N ARG A 360 10.78 -10.50 -5.61
CA ARG A 360 9.67 -10.71 -6.55
C ARG A 360 8.44 -11.28 -5.85
N ARG A 361 8.63 -12.27 -4.98
CA ARG A 361 7.55 -12.87 -4.17
C ARG A 361 6.87 -11.85 -3.25
N LEU A 362 7.64 -10.95 -2.65
CA LEU A 362 7.13 -9.90 -1.77
C LEU A 362 6.35 -8.83 -2.56
N VAL A 363 6.86 -8.41 -3.73
CA VAL A 363 6.13 -7.51 -4.63
C VAL A 363 4.82 -8.14 -5.10
N ALA A 364 4.82 -9.44 -5.44
CA ALA A 364 3.58 -10.14 -5.80
C ALA A 364 2.57 -10.18 -4.65
N ALA A 365 3.02 -10.41 -3.41
CA ALA A 365 2.15 -10.36 -2.23
C ALA A 365 1.52 -8.97 -2.04
N HIS A 366 2.28 -7.89 -2.29
CA HIS A 366 1.80 -6.52 -2.20
C HIS A 366 0.72 -6.23 -3.26
N TYR A 367 0.98 -6.57 -4.54
CA TYR A 367 0.00 -6.37 -5.61
C TYR A 367 -1.26 -7.22 -5.43
N GLU A 368 -1.17 -8.43 -4.87
CA GLU A 368 -2.38 -9.22 -4.57
C GLU A 368 -3.31 -8.51 -3.59
N LEU A 369 -2.77 -7.66 -2.69
CA LEU A 369 -3.55 -6.89 -1.73
C LEU A 369 -4.07 -5.57 -2.28
N GLU A 370 -3.77 -5.16 -3.51
CA GLU A 370 -4.10 -3.83 -4.02
C GLU A 370 -5.59 -3.47 -3.89
N GLN A 371 -6.51 -4.35 -4.31
CA GLN A 371 -7.95 -4.11 -4.16
C GLN A 371 -8.37 -4.04 -2.69
N TYR A 372 -7.77 -4.88 -1.84
CA TYR A 372 -8.02 -4.88 -0.41
C TYR A 372 -7.54 -3.56 0.23
N LEU A 373 -6.34 -3.10 -0.12
CA LEU A 373 -5.76 -1.84 0.35
C LEU A 373 -6.60 -0.65 -0.08
N LEU A 374 -7.01 -0.58 -1.36
CA LEU A 374 -7.86 0.51 -1.85
C LEU A 374 -9.20 0.55 -1.10
N THR A 375 -9.82 -0.61 -0.89
CA THR A 375 -11.11 -0.72 -0.21
C THR A 375 -11.00 -0.33 1.25
N THR A 376 -10.10 -1.00 1.98
CA THR A 376 -9.95 -0.80 3.43
C THR A 376 -9.36 0.58 3.74
N GLY A 377 -8.54 1.12 2.84
CA GLY A 377 -8.00 2.47 2.93
C GLY A 377 -8.99 3.57 2.69
N ALA A 378 -9.88 3.45 1.71
CA ALA A 378 -11.00 4.39 1.58
C ALA A 378 -11.89 4.38 2.83
N GLN A 379 -12.20 3.21 3.38
CA GLN A 379 -12.98 3.10 4.62
C GLN A 379 -12.23 3.65 5.84
N ALA A 380 -10.92 3.43 5.92
CA ALA A 380 -10.08 3.95 6.99
C ALA A 380 -10.03 5.49 6.95
N PHE A 381 -9.89 6.06 5.76
CA PHE A 381 -9.98 7.50 5.52
C PHE A 381 -11.31 8.09 6.00
N GLU A 382 -12.43 7.50 5.57
CA GLU A 382 -13.79 7.90 5.99
C GLU A 382 -13.99 7.81 7.51
N SER A 383 -13.31 6.86 8.16
CA SER A 383 -13.42 6.60 9.60
C SER A 383 -12.35 7.33 10.42
N ASN A 384 -11.48 8.11 9.80
CA ASN A 384 -10.37 8.83 10.43
C ASN A 384 -9.43 7.92 11.24
N VAL A 385 -9.15 6.73 10.71
CA VAL A 385 -8.21 5.74 11.26
C VAL A 385 -7.20 5.33 10.20
N SER A 386 -6.14 4.66 10.61
CA SER A 386 -5.17 4.09 9.68
C SER A 386 -5.59 2.70 9.17
N ILE A 387 -5.11 2.33 7.97
CA ILE A 387 -5.18 0.96 7.46
C ILE A 387 -4.33 0.04 8.34
N MET A 388 -3.15 0.50 8.73
CA MET A 388 -2.32 -0.16 9.72
C MET A 388 -2.90 0.08 11.11
N ARG A 389 -3.15 -0.97 11.87
CA ARG A 389 -3.71 -0.91 13.22
C ARG A 389 -2.77 -1.62 14.18
N PRO A 390 -1.89 -0.87 14.86
CA PRO A 390 -0.96 -1.44 15.83
C PRO A 390 -1.68 -2.31 16.88
N ILE A 391 -1.13 -3.48 17.17
CA ILE A 391 -1.61 -4.32 18.28
C ILE A 391 -1.31 -3.66 19.62
N MET A 392 -0.15 -3.02 19.71
CA MET A 392 0.22 -2.21 20.85
C MET A 392 -0.61 -0.90 20.85
N PRO A 393 -1.24 -0.52 21.98
CA PRO A 393 -1.86 0.80 22.10
C PRO A 393 -0.79 1.89 22.08
N MET A 394 -1.18 3.11 21.67
CA MET A 394 -0.30 4.27 21.75
C MET A 394 0.17 4.44 23.21
N PRO A 395 1.50 4.52 23.46
CA PRO A 395 2.01 4.80 24.79
C PRO A 395 1.45 6.11 25.32
N ALA A 396 1.06 6.12 26.59
CA ALA A 396 0.54 7.31 27.26
C ALA A 396 1.71 8.24 27.63
N ASP A 397 2.26 8.96 26.65
CA ASP A 397 3.27 9.99 26.89
C ASP A 397 2.74 11.39 26.47
N PRO A 398 2.60 12.35 27.40
CA PRO A 398 2.07 13.68 27.13
C PRO A 398 3.02 14.61 26.34
N PHE A 399 4.28 14.22 26.16
CA PHE A 399 5.31 14.95 25.42
C PHE A 399 5.69 14.29 24.10
N GLY A 400 5.11 13.12 23.78
CA GLY A 400 5.40 12.40 22.54
C GLY A 400 6.81 11.82 22.47
N ILE A 401 7.46 11.67 23.63
CA ILE A 401 8.77 11.06 23.75
C ILE A 401 8.56 9.56 23.98
N ILE A 402 8.93 8.72 23.02
CA ILE A 402 8.85 7.27 23.17
C ILE A 402 10.26 6.71 23.03
N GLN A 403 10.67 5.89 23.99
CA GLN A 403 11.97 5.23 23.99
C GLN A 403 11.87 3.91 23.22
N PRO A 404 12.95 3.43 22.60
CA PRO A 404 12.96 2.15 21.89
C PRO A 404 12.51 0.94 22.73
N ASP A 405 12.72 0.97 24.04
CA ASP A 405 12.32 -0.08 24.98
C ASP A 405 10.83 -0.04 25.39
N ASP A 406 10.12 1.04 25.08
CA ASP A 406 8.67 1.13 25.28
C ASP A 406 7.90 0.22 24.31
N TYR A 407 8.47 -0.09 23.14
CA TYR A 407 7.84 -0.95 22.14
C TYR A 407 7.82 -2.42 22.58
N THR A 408 6.64 -2.88 23.01
CA THR A 408 6.43 -4.29 23.39
C THR A 408 6.23 -5.23 22.20
N THR A 409 5.77 -4.69 21.07
CA THR A 409 5.62 -5.39 19.80
C THR A 409 5.48 -4.39 18.65
N PHE A 410 5.88 -4.80 17.45
CA PHE A 410 5.59 -4.11 16.18
C PHE A 410 4.51 -4.84 15.36
N ASP A 411 3.83 -5.81 15.96
CA ASP A 411 2.71 -6.50 15.32
C ASP A 411 1.57 -5.52 15.04
N TYR A 412 0.92 -5.68 13.88
CA TYR A 412 -0.23 -4.88 13.50
C TYR A 412 -1.26 -5.70 12.73
N MET A 413 -2.50 -5.22 12.78
CA MET A 413 -3.52 -5.60 11.83
C MET A 413 -3.41 -4.69 10.59
N LEU A 414 -3.43 -5.26 9.40
CA LEU A 414 -3.60 -4.52 8.14
C LEU A 414 -5.08 -4.62 7.73
N GLY A 415 -5.79 -3.52 7.89
CA GLY A 415 -7.25 -3.50 7.85
C GLY A 415 -7.86 -4.42 8.93
N PRO A 416 -9.07 -4.94 8.71
CA PRO A 416 -9.71 -5.86 9.66
C PRO A 416 -9.28 -7.33 9.51
N ASP A 417 -8.65 -7.72 8.40
CA ASP A 417 -8.54 -9.13 8.01
C ASP A 417 -7.14 -9.72 7.95
N TYR A 418 -6.07 -8.93 7.99
CA TYR A 418 -4.69 -9.45 7.98
C TYR A 418 -3.96 -9.09 9.26
N PHE A 419 -3.30 -10.06 9.88
CA PHE A 419 -2.34 -9.84 10.97
C PHE A 419 -0.92 -9.96 10.41
N VAL A 420 -0.02 -9.08 10.82
CA VAL A 420 1.38 -9.04 10.36
C VAL A 420 2.31 -8.89 11.56
N SER A 421 3.38 -9.70 11.59
CA SER A 421 4.46 -9.63 12.59
C SER A 421 5.81 -9.42 11.92
N PRO A 422 6.36 -8.19 11.91
CA PRO A 422 7.65 -7.86 11.32
C PRO A 422 8.83 -8.67 11.91
N VAL A 423 9.80 -9.00 11.06
CA VAL A 423 11.07 -9.64 11.46
C VAL A 423 12.20 -8.61 11.35
N TYR A 424 12.49 -7.96 12.47
CA TYR A 424 13.37 -6.80 12.55
C TYR A 424 14.67 -7.07 13.33
N LYS A 425 15.03 -8.34 13.54
CA LYS A 425 16.28 -8.75 14.18
C LYS A 425 17.18 -9.47 13.18
N ALA A 426 18.45 -9.09 13.14
CA ALA A 426 19.46 -9.73 12.30
C ALA A 426 19.59 -11.23 12.60
N ASN A 427 19.77 -12.03 11.55
CA ASN A 427 19.90 -13.49 11.58
C ASN A 427 18.70 -14.22 12.19
N ALA A 428 17.56 -13.56 12.37
CA ALA A 428 16.37 -14.21 12.89
C ALA A 428 15.84 -15.23 11.88
N THR A 429 15.67 -16.47 12.32
CA THR A 429 15.10 -17.57 11.51
C THR A 429 13.66 -17.90 11.92
N ASN A 430 13.20 -17.37 13.05
CA ASN A 430 11.88 -17.59 13.60
C ASN A 430 11.27 -16.28 14.09
N ALA A 431 9.94 -16.22 14.09
CA ALA A 431 9.16 -15.13 14.69
C ALA A 431 8.19 -15.70 15.73
N THR A 432 7.97 -14.94 16.80
CA THR A 432 7.05 -15.28 17.89
C THR A 432 6.04 -14.16 18.06
N PHE A 433 4.76 -14.48 17.99
CA PHE A 433 3.66 -13.51 18.08
C PHE A 433 2.42 -14.17 18.68
N THR A 434 1.40 -13.37 19.00
CA THR A 434 0.08 -13.87 19.41
C THR A 434 -0.97 -13.35 18.45
N LEU A 435 -1.63 -14.26 17.73
CA LEU A 435 -2.69 -13.90 16.81
C LEU A 435 -3.92 -13.39 17.57
N PRO A 436 -4.64 -12.37 17.07
CA PRO A 436 -5.86 -11.90 17.70
C PRO A 436 -6.93 -13.01 17.77
N PRO A 437 -7.90 -12.90 18.70
CA PRO A 437 -8.98 -13.86 18.80
C PRO A 437 -9.78 -13.95 17.48
N ASN A 438 -9.80 -15.14 16.88
CA ASN A 438 -10.74 -15.50 15.82
C ASN A 438 -11.17 -16.96 16.02
N PRO A 439 -12.45 -17.25 16.32
CA PRO A 439 -12.93 -18.62 16.48
C PRO A 439 -12.68 -19.52 15.26
N ALA A 440 -12.69 -18.94 14.05
CA ALA A 440 -12.40 -19.66 12.82
C ALA A 440 -10.89 -19.86 12.58
N GLY A 441 -10.02 -19.20 13.35
CA GLY A 441 -8.57 -19.23 13.19
C GLY A 441 -8.02 -18.31 12.09
N TRP A 442 -6.75 -18.46 11.77
CA TRP A 442 -6.03 -17.67 10.80
C TRP A 442 -5.32 -18.60 9.80
N PHE A 443 -5.08 -18.13 8.58
CA PHE A 443 -4.33 -18.88 7.57
C PHE A 443 -3.08 -18.10 7.17
N SER A 444 -1.97 -18.80 6.89
CA SER A 444 -0.74 -18.14 6.43
C SER A 444 -0.88 -17.66 4.99
N VAL A 445 -0.41 -16.43 4.72
CA VAL A 445 -0.38 -15.88 3.36
C VAL A 445 0.64 -16.61 2.48
N PHE A 446 1.78 -17.01 3.04
CA PHE A 446 2.89 -17.63 2.30
C PHE A 446 2.93 -19.16 2.36
N ASP A 447 2.07 -19.78 3.17
CA ASP A 447 1.87 -21.23 3.24
C ASP A 447 0.37 -21.53 3.28
N ARG A 448 -0.17 -21.91 2.12
CA ARG A 448 -1.59 -22.15 1.91
C ARG A 448 -2.14 -23.33 2.73
N THR A 449 -1.28 -24.18 3.27
CA THR A 449 -1.66 -25.36 4.07
C THR A 449 -1.71 -25.06 5.57
N ALA A 450 -1.05 -23.98 6.00
CA ALA A 450 -0.83 -23.69 7.40
C ALA A 450 -1.94 -22.81 7.98
N THR A 451 -2.55 -23.29 9.06
CA THR A 451 -3.61 -22.58 9.78
C THR A 451 -3.33 -22.57 11.27
N PHE A 452 -3.76 -21.51 11.95
CA PHE A 452 -3.36 -21.20 13.31
C PHE A 452 -4.55 -20.73 14.15
N PRO A 453 -4.67 -21.16 15.41
CA PRO A 453 -5.70 -20.65 16.31
C PRO A 453 -5.38 -19.20 16.73
N GLY A 454 -6.43 -18.40 16.96
CA GLY A 454 -6.29 -17.12 17.64
C GLY A 454 -5.99 -17.26 19.13
N ASN A 455 -5.55 -16.17 19.76
CA ASN A 455 -5.27 -16.06 21.19
C ASN A 455 -4.27 -17.08 21.74
N ARG A 456 -3.29 -17.48 20.91
CA ARG A 456 -2.22 -18.40 21.27
C ARG A 456 -0.88 -17.87 20.78
N THR A 457 0.11 -17.84 21.66
CA THR A 457 1.49 -17.57 21.27
C THR A 457 1.97 -18.64 20.30
N THR A 458 2.38 -18.21 19.13
CA THR A 458 2.76 -19.05 17.99
C THR A 458 4.19 -18.71 17.60
N VAL A 459 4.96 -19.74 17.23
CA VAL A 459 6.31 -19.61 16.69
C VAL A 459 6.30 -20.19 15.28
N VAL A 460 6.79 -19.43 14.31
CA VAL A 460 6.87 -19.85 12.91
C VAL A 460 8.26 -19.60 12.35
N GLN A 461 8.63 -20.37 11.32
CA GLN A 461 9.82 -20.07 10.52
C GLN A 461 9.60 -18.77 9.76
N ALA A 462 10.64 -17.96 9.68
CA ALA A 462 10.66 -16.72 8.92
C ALA A 462 11.82 -16.75 7.92
N PRO A 463 11.75 -17.53 6.83
CA PRO A 463 12.74 -17.46 5.76
C PRO A 463 12.74 -16.06 5.10
N LEU A 464 13.76 -15.80 4.28
CA LEU A 464 13.78 -14.61 3.43
C LEU A 464 12.70 -14.74 2.33
N GLY A 465 12.20 -13.61 1.84
CA GLY A 465 11.09 -13.57 0.87
C GLY A 465 9.70 -13.83 1.48
N THR A 466 9.60 -13.88 2.81
CA THR A 466 8.32 -13.94 3.53
C THR A 466 8.35 -13.07 4.79
N ILE A 467 7.18 -12.81 5.34
CA ILE A 467 6.94 -12.25 6.67
C ILE A 467 5.82 -13.06 7.31
N PRO A 468 5.80 -13.28 8.64
CA PRO A 468 4.62 -13.81 9.31
C PRO A 468 3.41 -12.90 9.07
N ALA A 469 2.62 -13.26 8.06
CA ALA A 469 1.39 -12.58 7.66
C ALA A 469 0.27 -13.60 7.54
N PHE A 470 -0.87 -13.29 8.15
CA PHE A 470 -1.98 -14.23 8.30
C PHE A 470 -3.30 -13.57 7.95
N GLY A 471 -4.05 -14.18 7.05
CA GLY A 471 -5.41 -13.78 6.74
C GLY A 471 -6.42 -14.39 7.72
N ARG A 472 -7.49 -13.66 8.00
CA ARG A 472 -8.57 -14.08 8.90
C ARG A 472 -9.43 -15.14 8.21
N ARG A 473 -9.53 -16.35 8.79
CA ARG A 473 -10.43 -17.38 8.27
C ARG A 473 -11.89 -16.92 8.41
N GLY A 474 -12.70 -17.20 7.39
CA GLY A 474 -14.07 -16.74 7.24
C GLY A 474 -14.23 -15.30 6.74
N ALA A 475 -13.14 -14.60 6.40
CA ALA A 475 -13.23 -13.32 5.70
C ALA A 475 -13.51 -13.51 4.20
N LEU A 476 -14.09 -12.49 3.57
CA LEU A 476 -14.21 -12.37 2.12
C LEU A 476 -13.16 -11.36 1.63
N LEU A 477 -12.09 -11.86 1.02
CA LEU A 477 -10.90 -11.08 0.71
C LEU A 477 -10.87 -10.74 -0.78
N PRO A 478 -11.01 -9.46 -1.16
CA PRO A 478 -10.87 -9.03 -2.54
C PRO A 478 -9.40 -8.80 -2.90
N LEU A 479 -8.92 -9.53 -3.91
CA LEU A 479 -7.51 -9.58 -4.31
C LEU A 479 -7.34 -9.26 -5.79
N HIS A 480 -6.16 -8.74 -6.15
CA HIS A 480 -5.73 -8.56 -7.53
C HIS A 480 -4.63 -9.58 -7.88
N VAL A 481 -5.03 -10.74 -8.40
CA VAL A 481 -4.09 -11.83 -8.70
C VAL A 481 -3.65 -11.79 -10.16
N SER A 482 -2.34 -11.85 -10.37
CA SER A 482 -1.72 -11.86 -11.72
C SER A 482 -0.51 -12.78 -11.85
N THR A 483 -0.09 -13.45 -10.78
CA THR A 483 1.11 -14.33 -10.77
C THR A 483 0.85 -15.59 -9.94
N PRO A 484 1.58 -16.69 -10.19
CA PRO A 484 1.45 -17.93 -9.42
C PRO A 484 2.20 -17.94 -8.08
N LEU A 485 2.92 -16.87 -7.72
CA LEU A 485 3.90 -16.87 -6.61
C LEU A 485 3.29 -17.07 -5.22
N LEU A 486 2.03 -16.68 -5.04
CA LEU A 486 1.27 -16.85 -3.79
C LEU A 486 0.27 -18.02 -3.90
N GLY A 487 0.13 -18.60 -5.10
CA GLY A 487 -0.77 -19.72 -5.38
C GLY A 487 -2.26 -19.36 -5.35
N ASN A 488 -2.63 -18.08 -5.51
CA ASN A 488 -4.02 -17.64 -5.59
C ASN A 488 -4.54 -17.52 -7.05
N GLY A 489 -3.74 -17.93 -8.03
CA GLY A 489 -4.04 -17.83 -9.46
C GLY A 489 -2.76 -17.74 -10.28
N ASP A 490 -2.83 -17.23 -11.51
CA ASP A 490 -1.71 -17.04 -12.41
C ASP A 490 -1.98 -15.82 -13.34
N GLU A 491 -1.23 -15.68 -14.43
CA GLU A 491 -1.42 -14.62 -15.40
C GLU A 491 -2.82 -14.62 -16.03
N ALA A 492 -3.52 -15.76 -16.08
CA ALA A 492 -4.89 -15.85 -16.57
C ALA A 492 -5.92 -15.25 -15.59
N SER A 493 -5.53 -14.98 -14.34
CA SER A 493 -6.34 -14.21 -13.38
C SER A 493 -6.28 -12.70 -13.60
N ALA A 494 -5.26 -12.19 -14.31
CA ALA A 494 -5.00 -10.76 -14.43
C ALA A 494 -6.19 -9.97 -15.01
N GLY A 495 -6.58 -8.87 -14.35
CA GLY A 495 -7.72 -8.04 -14.74
C GLY A 495 -9.10 -8.56 -14.29
N ALA A 496 -9.18 -9.74 -13.66
CA ALA A 496 -10.37 -10.15 -12.89
C ALA A 496 -10.20 -9.78 -11.41
N LEU A 497 -11.32 -9.60 -10.71
CA LEU A 497 -11.34 -9.54 -9.25
C LEU A 497 -11.32 -10.95 -8.67
N THR A 498 -10.33 -11.28 -7.85
CA THR A 498 -10.33 -12.55 -7.11
C THR A 498 -10.98 -12.35 -5.74
N LEU A 499 -12.00 -13.13 -5.43
CA LEU A 499 -12.62 -13.20 -4.10
C LEU A 499 -12.16 -14.49 -3.41
N LEU A 500 -11.28 -14.35 -2.42
CA LEU A 500 -10.79 -15.48 -1.61
C LEU A 500 -11.59 -15.60 -0.31
N VAL A 501 -12.11 -16.79 -0.04
CA VAL A 501 -12.70 -17.18 1.25
C VAL A 501 -11.95 -18.40 1.77
N HIS A 502 -11.25 -18.26 2.89
CA HIS A 502 -10.55 -19.37 3.52
C HIS A 502 -11.31 -19.88 4.73
N GLY A 503 -11.70 -21.16 4.74
CA GLY A 503 -12.48 -21.75 5.84
C GLY A 503 -13.81 -21.02 6.02
N PRO A 504 -14.76 -21.14 5.08
CA PRO A 504 -16.01 -20.38 5.10
C PRO A 504 -16.81 -20.62 6.39
N ARG A 505 -17.37 -19.55 6.95
CA ARG A 505 -18.25 -19.62 8.13
C ARG A 505 -19.65 -20.10 7.71
N CYS A 506 -19.97 -21.35 8.02
CA CYS A 506 -21.24 -22.00 7.64
C CYS A 506 -22.28 -22.05 8.77
N ASP A 507 -22.59 -20.90 9.36
CA ASP A 507 -23.59 -20.71 10.43
C ASP A 507 -24.85 -19.94 9.95
N GLY A 508 -24.94 -19.65 8.65
CA GLY A 508 -26.02 -18.90 8.02
C GLY A 508 -25.91 -17.39 8.11
N SER A 509 -24.86 -16.85 8.73
CA SER A 509 -24.58 -15.42 8.73
C SER A 509 -24.02 -14.93 7.39
N ALA A 510 -24.28 -13.67 7.07
CA ALA A 510 -23.68 -13.00 5.92
C ALA A 510 -22.31 -12.43 6.28
N VAL A 511 -21.38 -12.52 5.34
CA VAL A 511 -20.09 -11.81 5.35
C VAL A 511 -20.03 -11.00 4.07
N SER A 512 -19.71 -9.71 4.18
CA SER A 512 -19.66 -8.79 3.05
C SER A 512 -18.36 -8.00 3.01
N ALA A 513 -17.95 -7.65 1.81
CA ALA A 513 -16.88 -6.70 1.53
C ALA A 513 -17.44 -5.65 0.55
N GLU A 514 -17.24 -4.38 0.89
CA GLU A 514 -17.33 -3.31 -0.12
C GLU A 514 -16.17 -3.48 -1.09
N LEU A 515 -16.36 -3.09 -2.34
CA LEU A 515 -15.34 -3.11 -3.38
C LEU A 515 -15.25 -1.68 -3.90
N ARG A 516 -14.36 -0.89 -3.30
CA ARG A 516 -14.18 0.51 -3.72
C ARG A 516 -13.50 0.54 -5.07
N ALA A 517 -14.01 1.40 -5.95
CA ALA A 517 -13.36 1.78 -7.19
C ALA A 517 -12.94 3.26 -7.08
N PHE A 518 -11.81 3.61 -7.67
CA PHE A 518 -11.44 5.01 -7.83
C PHE A 518 -12.24 5.63 -8.98
N ASP A 519 -12.22 4.97 -10.13
CA ASP A 519 -12.97 5.30 -11.33
C ASP A 519 -13.98 4.18 -11.67
N GLY A 520 -15.26 4.53 -11.82
CA GLY A 520 -16.34 3.59 -12.10
C GLY A 520 -17.12 3.10 -10.87
N PRO A 521 -17.97 2.07 -11.04
CA PRO A 521 -18.90 1.68 -9.99
C PRO A 521 -18.20 0.88 -8.89
N SER A 522 -18.21 1.43 -7.67
CA SER A 522 -18.01 0.63 -6.46
C SER A 522 -19.08 -0.46 -6.36
N ALA A 523 -18.71 -1.64 -5.88
CA ALA A 523 -19.58 -2.80 -5.80
C ALA A 523 -19.66 -3.37 -4.38
N LEU A 524 -20.63 -4.25 -4.13
CA LEU A 524 -20.71 -5.05 -2.91
C LEU A 524 -20.55 -6.52 -3.28
N ALA A 525 -19.64 -7.22 -2.60
CA ALA A 525 -19.56 -8.67 -2.62
C ALA A 525 -19.95 -9.22 -1.26
N SER A 526 -20.57 -10.38 -1.24
CA SER A 526 -20.87 -11.08 0.01
C SER A 526 -20.99 -12.57 -0.20
N TYR A 527 -20.88 -13.32 0.89
CA TYR A 527 -21.27 -14.72 0.92
C TYR A 527 -22.15 -15.02 2.12
N VAL A 528 -23.01 -16.04 1.98
CA VAL A 528 -23.73 -16.68 3.07
C VAL A 528 -23.54 -18.19 2.93
N CYS A 529 -22.97 -18.84 3.95
CA CYS A 529 -22.88 -20.30 3.98
C CYS A 529 -23.84 -20.86 5.03
N ARG A 530 -24.73 -21.78 4.63
CA ARG A 530 -25.73 -22.42 5.51
C ARG A 530 -25.46 -23.91 5.63
N PRO A 531 -25.53 -24.48 6.84
CA PRO A 531 -25.38 -25.93 7.00
C PRO A 531 -26.52 -26.68 6.28
N GLY A 532 -26.21 -27.84 5.70
CA GLY A 532 -27.20 -28.73 5.09
C GLY A 532 -28.14 -29.32 6.14
N ALA A 533 -29.42 -29.47 5.80
CA ALA A 533 -30.45 -29.94 6.74
C ALA A 533 -30.34 -31.43 7.12
N ASP A 534 -29.57 -32.21 6.37
CA ASP A 534 -29.53 -33.68 6.38
C ASP A 534 -28.10 -34.25 6.28
N GLY A 535 -27.08 -33.43 6.53
CA GLY A 535 -25.67 -33.84 6.39
C GLY A 535 -25.14 -33.82 4.96
N SER A 536 -25.88 -33.27 3.99
CA SER A 536 -25.47 -33.10 2.58
C SER A 536 -24.29 -32.13 2.33
N GLY A 537 -23.58 -31.69 3.37
CA GLY A 537 -22.67 -30.54 3.32
C GLY A 537 -23.41 -29.20 3.28
N ALA A 538 -22.68 -28.12 3.52
CA ALA A 538 -23.25 -26.77 3.55
C ALA A 538 -23.51 -26.23 2.12
N THR A 539 -24.37 -25.21 2.01
CA THR A 539 -24.60 -24.46 0.77
C THR A 539 -24.10 -23.03 0.97
N MET A 540 -23.20 -22.59 0.09
CA MET A 540 -22.64 -21.25 0.08
C MET A 540 -23.15 -20.49 -1.14
N ASP A 541 -23.82 -19.36 -0.91
CA ASP A 541 -24.19 -18.40 -1.95
C ASP A 541 -23.22 -17.22 -1.87
N VAL A 542 -22.45 -16.99 -2.92
CA VAL A 542 -21.63 -15.78 -3.13
C VAL A 542 -22.37 -14.90 -4.10
N GLN A 543 -22.50 -13.61 -3.80
CA GLN A 543 -23.03 -12.69 -4.79
C GLN A 543 -22.33 -11.34 -4.79
N VAL A 544 -22.15 -10.83 -6.01
CA VAL A 544 -21.43 -9.62 -6.35
C VAL A 544 -22.40 -8.70 -7.08
N SER A 545 -22.49 -7.45 -6.65
CA SER A 545 -23.25 -6.42 -7.36
C SER A 545 -22.60 -6.11 -8.72
N PRO A 546 -23.29 -5.41 -9.65
CA PRO A 546 -22.72 -4.98 -10.91
C PRO A 546 -21.30 -4.41 -10.77
N LEU A 547 -20.37 -4.99 -11.53
CA LEU A 547 -18.95 -4.71 -11.55
C LEU A 547 -18.46 -4.84 -13.00
N GLY A 548 -17.81 -3.81 -13.54
CA GLY A 548 -17.39 -3.76 -14.95
C GLY A 548 -16.19 -4.64 -15.32
N ARG A 549 -15.96 -5.74 -14.60
CA ARG A 549 -14.89 -6.73 -14.83
C ARG A 549 -15.29 -8.10 -14.29
N ASP A 550 -14.62 -9.14 -14.79
CA ASP A 550 -14.87 -10.52 -14.37
C ASP A 550 -14.51 -10.74 -12.88
N VAL A 551 -15.15 -11.72 -12.25
CA VAL A 551 -14.87 -12.18 -10.89
C VAL A 551 -14.42 -13.63 -10.92
N ILE A 552 -13.39 -13.95 -10.14
CA ILE A 552 -12.95 -15.32 -9.83
C ILE A 552 -13.25 -15.55 -8.35
N VAL A 553 -13.78 -16.71 -7.97
CA VAL A 553 -14.04 -17.05 -6.56
C VAL A 553 -13.21 -18.25 -6.16
N ILE A 554 -12.46 -18.12 -5.07
CA ILE A 554 -11.65 -19.19 -4.48
C ILE A 554 -12.17 -19.46 -3.09
N VAL A 555 -12.67 -20.68 -2.85
CA VAL A 555 -13.05 -21.15 -1.51
C VAL A 555 -12.06 -22.21 -1.08
N ARG A 556 -11.20 -21.89 -0.11
CA ARG A 556 -10.15 -22.75 0.42
C ARG A 556 -10.58 -23.42 1.72
N ASP A 557 -10.03 -24.61 2.00
CA ASP A 557 -10.53 -25.54 3.02
C ASP A 557 -11.99 -25.90 2.75
N ALA A 558 -12.30 -26.24 1.50
CA ALA A 558 -13.63 -26.62 1.09
C ALA A 558 -13.60 -27.64 -0.05
N GLN A 559 -14.53 -28.60 -0.01
CA GLN A 559 -14.92 -29.41 -1.17
C GLN A 559 -16.36 -29.08 -1.56
N ALA A 560 -16.72 -29.20 -2.83
CA ALA A 560 -18.10 -29.03 -3.29
C ALA A 560 -18.57 -30.27 -4.07
N SER A 561 -19.88 -30.46 -4.11
CA SER A 561 -20.55 -31.49 -4.92
C SER A 561 -21.14 -30.91 -6.22
N ALA A 562 -21.47 -29.62 -6.24
CA ALA A 562 -21.84 -28.89 -7.46
C ALA A 562 -21.60 -27.39 -7.30
N VAL A 563 -21.46 -26.70 -8.44
CA VAL A 563 -21.37 -25.24 -8.55
C VAL A 563 -22.36 -24.79 -9.62
N GLU A 564 -23.13 -23.76 -9.31
CA GLU A 564 -24.08 -23.10 -10.22
C GLU A 564 -23.72 -21.61 -10.27
N VAL A 565 -23.63 -21.05 -11.48
CA VAL A 565 -23.29 -19.64 -11.71
C VAL A 565 -24.45 -18.96 -12.43
N ARG A 566 -24.82 -17.76 -11.98
CA ARG A 566 -25.83 -16.90 -12.59
C ARG A 566 -25.29 -15.48 -12.78
N ASP A 567 -25.40 -14.93 -13.99
CA ASP A 567 -24.89 -13.59 -14.38
C ASP A 567 -26.02 -12.56 -14.61
N GLY A 568 -27.16 -12.77 -13.95
CA GLY A 568 -28.36 -11.95 -14.06
C GLY A 568 -29.41 -12.50 -15.05
N GLU A 569 -29.01 -13.06 -16.19
CA GLU A 569 -29.93 -13.61 -17.20
C GLU A 569 -29.67 -15.08 -17.55
N SER A 570 -28.42 -15.53 -17.45
CA SER A 570 -28.03 -16.90 -17.77
C SER A 570 -27.70 -17.67 -16.51
N THR A 571 -28.00 -18.96 -16.52
CA THR A 571 -27.60 -19.91 -15.47
C THR A 571 -26.77 -21.01 -16.10
N ALA A 572 -25.61 -21.31 -15.51
CA ALA A 572 -24.75 -22.42 -15.91
C ALA A 572 -24.44 -23.33 -14.71
N ALA A 573 -24.56 -24.64 -14.91
CA ALA A 573 -24.03 -25.62 -13.97
C ALA A 573 -22.57 -25.91 -14.34
N CYS A 574 -21.65 -25.64 -13.43
CA CYS A 574 -20.23 -25.87 -13.68
C CYS A 574 -19.83 -27.31 -13.35
N SER A 575 -19.10 -27.95 -14.25
CA SER A 575 -18.52 -29.26 -14.00
C SER A 575 -17.37 -29.16 -13.00
N LEU A 576 -17.48 -29.85 -11.88
CA LEU A 576 -16.36 -30.04 -10.95
C LEU A 576 -15.43 -31.13 -11.50
N ALA A 577 -14.41 -30.74 -12.26
CA ALA A 577 -13.37 -31.66 -12.69
C ALA A 577 -12.39 -31.89 -11.53
N ARG A 578 -12.31 -33.12 -10.99
CA ARG A 578 -11.12 -33.57 -10.23
C ARG A 578 -10.08 -34.02 -11.26
N GLY A 579 -9.09 -33.18 -11.57
CA GLY A 579 -8.12 -33.45 -12.63
C GLY A 579 -6.75 -32.86 -12.35
N SER A 580 -5.73 -33.70 -12.53
CA SER A 580 -4.29 -33.47 -12.34
C SER A 580 -3.74 -32.28 -13.13
N SER A 581 -2.90 -31.48 -12.46
CA SER A 581 -1.84 -30.62 -13.02
C SER A 581 -2.03 -30.15 -14.47
N HIS A 582 -2.42 -28.88 -14.66
CA HIS A 582 -2.03 -28.18 -15.87
C HIS A 582 -0.50 -28.28 -16.06
N PRO A 583 -0.01 -28.37 -17.31
CA PRO A 583 1.41 -28.54 -17.59
C PRO A 583 2.19 -27.39 -16.96
N VAL A 584 3.17 -27.76 -16.13
CA VAL A 584 4.27 -26.87 -15.76
C VAL A 584 4.93 -26.45 -17.07
N PHE A 585 4.68 -25.23 -17.53
CA PHE A 585 5.63 -24.59 -18.42
C PHE A 585 6.89 -24.41 -17.57
N GLY A 586 7.92 -25.20 -17.87
CA GLY A 586 9.24 -25.00 -17.31
C GLY A 586 9.75 -23.58 -17.61
N PRO A 587 10.98 -23.23 -17.20
CA PRO A 587 11.55 -21.91 -17.43
C PRO A 587 11.84 -21.74 -18.93
N ALA A 588 10.80 -21.50 -19.71
CA ALA A 588 10.90 -20.86 -20.99
C ALA A 588 10.68 -19.38 -20.69
N ALA A 589 11.66 -18.55 -21.06
CA ALA A 589 11.54 -17.11 -21.06
C ALA A 589 10.33 -16.71 -21.93
N VAL A 590 9.15 -16.66 -21.32
CA VAL A 590 8.02 -15.92 -21.88
C VAL A 590 8.39 -14.46 -21.67
N PRO A 591 8.47 -13.63 -22.73
CA PRO A 591 8.70 -12.21 -22.55
C PRO A 591 7.64 -11.66 -21.60
N TYR A 592 8.08 -11.07 -20.49
CA TYR A 592 7.22 -10.31 -19.60
C TYR A 592 6.48 -9.27 -20.45
N LYS A 593 5.17 -9.46 -20.60
CA LYS A 593 4.28 -8.32 -20.84
C LYS A 593 4.05 -7.71 -19.47
N PRO A 594 4.28 -6.40 -19.29
CA PRO A 594 3.76 -5.69 -18.12
C PRO A 594 2.34 -6.18 -17.86
N ALA A 595 2.05 -6.55 -16.62
CA ALA A 595 0.66 -6.75 -16.24
C ALA A 595 -0.09 -5.50 -16.73
N PRO A 596 -1.21 -5.64 -17.46
CA PRO A 596 -2.00 -4.47 -17.84
C PRO A 596 -2.25 -3.65 -16.58
N ALA A 597 -2.26 -2.32 -16.73
CA ALA A 597 -2.46 -1.35 -15.65
C ALA A 597 -3.27 -1.92 -14.48
N PRO A 598 -2.79 -1.80 -13.24
CA PRO A 598 -3.55 -2.30 -12.12
C PRO A 598 -4.90 -1.56 -12.06
N MET A 599 -5.97 -2.36 -12.07
CA MET A 599 -7.34 -2.01 -12.50
C MET A 599 -7.45 -1.61 -13.98
N PRO A 600 -7.90 -2.51 -14.88
CA PRO A 600 -8.21 -2.12 -16.24
C PRO A 600 -9.40 -1.16 -16.26
N ALA A 601 -9.34 -0.17 -17.16
CA ALA A 601 -10.50 0.60 -17.58
C ALA A 601 -11.64 -0.35 -18.00
N GLN A 602 -12.88 0.05 -17.67
CA GLN A 602 -14.12 -0.68 -17.89
C GLN A 602 -14.14 -1.49 -19.20
N ARG A 603 -14.61 -2.74 -19.16
CA ARG A 603 -15.04 -3.40 -20.40
C ARG A 603 -16.18 -2.57 -21.01
N GLN A 604 -16.05 -2.22 -22.29
CA GLN A 604 -17.24 -1.93 -23.09
C GLN A 604 -18.10 -3.19 -23.08
N ALA A 605 -19.39 -3.06 -22.74
CA ALA A 605 -20.33 -4.18 -22.67
C ALA A 605 -20.29 -4.98 -23.99
N SER A 606 -19.63 -6.13 -23.99
CA SER A 606 -19.60 -7.07 -25.11
C SER A 606 -20.73 -8.09 -24.99
N GLU A 607 -21.03 -8.78 -26.10
CA GLU A 607 -22.10 -9.79 -26.21
C GLU A 607 -22.12 -10.79 -25.04
N ALA A 608 -23.34 -11.21 -24.68
CA ALA A 608 -23.59 -12.13 -23.57
C ALA A 608 -22.75 -13.42 -23.71
N PRO A 609 -22.02 -13.85 -22.66
CA PRO A 609 -21.23 -15.06 -22.70
C PRO A 609 -22.12 -16.28 -22.93
N SER A 610 -21.64 -17.25 -23.71
CA SER A 610 -22.31 -18.56 -23.79
C SER A 610 -22.28 -19.27 -22.43
N ALA A 611 -23.24 -20.17 -22.16
CA ALA A 611 -23.30 -20.94 -20.91
C ALA A 611 -22.03 -21.77 -20.62
N GLN A 612 -21.20 -22.09 -21.64
CA GLN A 612 -19.90 -22.73 -21.48
C GLN A 612 -18.79 -21.75 -21.04
N GLY A 613 -18.92 -20.45 -21.34
CA GLY A 613 -17.97 -19.40 -20.94
C GLY A 613 -18.12 -18.91 -19.50
N LEU A 614 -19.26 -19.20 -18.85
CA LEU A 614 -19.53 -18.86 -17.43
C LEU A 614 -18.78 -19.76 -16.43
N CYS A 615 -18.26 -20.89 -16.90
CA CYS A 615 -17.58 -21.89 -16.11
C CYS A 615 -16.22 -22.20 -16.72
N ALA A 616 -15.22 -21.34 -16.51
CA ALA A 616 -13.84 -21.74 -16.78
C ALA A 616 -13.38 -22.72 -15.69
N SER A 617 -13.44 -24.02 -15.99
CA SER A 617 -12.80 -25.04 -15.16
C SER A 617 -11.30 -25.08 -15.46
N ALA A 618 -10.47 -24.72 -14.50
CA ALA A 618 -9.07 -25.07 -14.46
C ALA A 618 -8.66 -25.27 -13.00
N TRP A 619 -8.40 -26.53 -12.65
CA TRP A 619 -7.73 -26.94 -11.42
C TRP A 619 -6.23 -26.90 -11.69
N SER A 620 -5.47 -26.27 -10.81
CA SER A 620 -4.06 -26.58 -10.64
C SER A 620 -3.73 -26.46 -9.16
N SER A 621 -3.32 -27.58 -8.55
CA SER A 621 -2.34 -27.48 -7.50
C SER A 621 -1.08 -26.93 -8.19
N HIS A 622 -0.91 -25.61 -8.21
CA HIS A 622 0.43 -25.10 -8.44
C HIS A 622 1.24 -25.61 -7.24
N PRO A 623 2.30 -26.42 -7.43
CA PRO A 623 3.32 -26.45 -6.41
C PRO A 623 3.66 -24.99 -6.14
N ALA A 624 3.82 -24.60 -4.87
CA ALA A 624 4.55 -23.37 -4.60
C ALA A 624 5.82 -23.47 -5.44
N VAL A 625 5.95 -22.60 -6.46
CA VAL A 625 7.14 -22.65 -7.31
C VAL A 625 8.27 -22.35 -6.34
N GLY A 626 9.06 -23.37 -6.03
CA GLY A 626 10.33 -23.16 -5.39
C GLY A 626 11.16 -22.42 -6.42
N GLU A 627 11.10 -21.09 -6.39
CA GLU A 627 12.06 -20.28 -7.10
C GLU A 627 13.45 -20.65 -6.57
N SER A 628 14.42 -20.73 -7.48
CA SER A 628 15.75 -21.25 -7.19
C SER A 628 16.41 -20.49 -6.04
N GLY A 629 16.48 -21.11 -4.86
CA GLY A 629 17.11 -20.52 -3.68
C GLY A 629 16.17 -20.24 -2.52
N LEU A 630 14.85 -20.22 -2.72
CA LEU A 630 13.88 -20.19 -1.62
C LEU A 630 13.61 -21.62 -1.12
N PRO A 631 13.37 -21.83 0.19
CA PRO A 631 12.89 -23.12 0.66
C PRO A 631 11.57 -23.41 -0.06
N ALA A 632 11.48 -24.56 -0.74
CA ALA A 632 10.20 -25.05 -1.21
C ALA A 632 9.26 -25.12 0.00
N ALA A 633 8.06 -24.54 -0.12
CA ALA A 633 7.01 -24.80 0.87
C ALA A 633 6.94 -26.33 1.02
N SER A 634 7.23 -26.82 2.23
CA SER A 634 7.48 -28.23 2.50
C SER A 634 6.41 -29.11 1.88
N GLY A 635 6.80 -29.99 0.94
CA GLY A 635 6.01 -31.08 0.34
C GLY A 635 4.58 -30.70 -0.06
N ALA A 636 4.31 -30.60 -1.36
CA ALA A 636 3.00 -30.27 -1.95
C ALA A 636 1.82 -31.04 -1.34
N ALA A 637 1.33 -30.60 -0.18
CA ALA A 637 0.08 -31.05 0.39
C ALA A 637 -1.01 -30.32 -0.38
N SER A 638 -1.87 -31.09 -1.05
CA SER A 638 -3.02 -30.54 -1.74
C SER A 638 -3.95 -29.89 -0.73
N VAL A 639 -4.21 -28.60 -0.85
CA VAL A 639 -5.29 -27.94 -0.11
C VAL A 639 -6.60 -28.20 -0.84
N ALA A 640 -7.65 -28.58 -0.12
CA ALA A 640 -8.97 -28.71 -0.70
C ALA A 640 -9.52 -27.31 -1.02
N GLU A 641 -9.78 -27.04 -2.30
CA GLU A 641 -10.37 -25.77 -2.71
C GLU A 641 -11.34 -25.91 -3.88
N VAL A 642 -12.26 -24.96 -3.94
CA VAL A 642 -13.22 -24.77 -5.02
C VAL A 642 -12.86 -23.46 -5.71
N VAL A 643 -12.46 -23.53 -6.97
CA VAL A 643 -12.19 -22.37 -7.81
C VAL A 643 -13.30 -22.25 -8.84
N VAL A 644 -14.00 -21.13 -8.81
CA VAL A 644 -14.92 -20.71 -9.86
C VAL A 644 -14.15 -19.73 -10.72
N GLY A 645 -13.94 -20.08 -11.99
CA GLY A 645 -13.22 -19.26 -12.95
C GLY A 645 -13.95 -17.94 -13.27
N ARG A 646 -13.49 -17.23 -14.31
CA ARG A 646 -14.02 -15.91 -14.65
C ARG A 646 -15.53 -15.92 -14.89
N VAL A 647 -16.24 -15.22 -14.03
CA VAL A 647 -17.67 -14.93 -14.14
C VAL A 647 -17.84 -13.44 -14.47
N PRO A 648 -18.43 -13.09 -15.62
CA PRO A 648 -18.75 -11.70 -15.93
C PRO A 648 -19.72 -11.12 -14.90
N ALA A 649 -19.41 -9.93 -14.40
CA ALA A 649 -20.18 -9.30 -13.33
C ALA A 649 -20.81 -7.97 -13.74
N ASP A 650 -20.91 -7.65 -15.04
CA ASP A 650 -21.46 -6.37 -15.52
C ASP A 650 -22.90 -6.10 -15.02
N ARG A 651 -23.68 -7.18 -14.80
CA ARG A 651 -25.04 -7.14 -14.23
C ARG A 651 -25.12 -7.72 -12.82
N GLY A 652 -23.97 -7.95 -12.20
CA GLY A 652 -23.80 -8.71 -10.98
C GLY A 652 -23.68 -10.20 -11.25
N ALA A 653 -23.19 -10.93 -10.25
CA ALA A 653 -22.99 -12.37 -10.30
C ALA A 653 -23.57 -13.02 -9.03
N HIS A 654 -24.19 -14.20 -9.19
CA HIS A 654 -24.61 -15.06 -8.09
C HIS A 654 -24.05 -16.46 -8.34
N ILE A 655 -23.19 -16.91 -7.43
CA ILE A 655 -22.48 -18.18 -7.50
C ILE A 655 -22.94 -19.02 -6.31
N ARG A 656 -23.54 -20.17 -6.58
CA ARG A 656 -23.99 -21.12 -5.57
C ARG A 656 -23.09 -22.34 -5.58
N ILE A 657 -22.53 -22.66 -4.42
CA ILE A 657 -21.65 -23.80 -4.18
C ILE A 657 -22.36 -24.74 -3.21
N THR A 658 -22.68 -25.95 -3.63
CA THR A 658 -23.40 -26.95 -2.80
C THR A 658 -22.46 -28.04 -2.31
N GLY A 659 -22.77 -28.61 -1.15
CA GLY A 659 -21.98 -29.69 -0.56
C GLY A 659 -20.65 -29.22 -0.01
N VAL A 660 -20.56 -27.97 0.46
CA VAL A 660 -19.39 -27.38 1.11
C VAL A 660 -19.10 -28.15 2.39
N VAL A 661 -18.02 -28.94 2.39
CA VAL A 661 -17.48 -29.61 3.58
C VAL A 661 -16.18 -28.93 3.93
N ALA A 662 -16.14 -28.33 5.12
CA ALA A 662 -14.98 -27.64 5.69
C ALA A 662 -14.10 -28.58 6.51
#